data_AF-A0A1S8THR0-F1
#
_entry.id   AF-A0A1S8THR0-F1
#
_cell.length_a   1.000
_cell.length_b   1.000
_cell.length_c   1.000
_cell.angle_alpha   90.00
_cell.angle_beta   90.00
_cell.angle_gamma   90.00
#
_symmetry.space_group_name_H-M   'P 1'
#
loop_
_entity.id
_entity.type
_entity.pdbx_description
1 polymer ?
#
loop_
_entity_poly.entity_id
_entity_poly.type
_entity_poly.pdbx_seq_one_letter_code
_entity_poly.pdbx_strand_id
1 'polypeptide(L)'
;MKIKKKIITFVLTFGMLLALIPTLNVQATTTDFKIISSTEVTAKDARKWAKSKGATDTFIDLADLYFEYSPECGDVNPAIAYVQAAKETGYGRFGGVIDESYKNPCGLKIAAGGGDTDKDAHQKFKTWDEGVQAHLDHLALYAGAKGYPKSDTYDPRHYVTIKGNAKTVNSLGGKWAPSATYGEEVSKLYQDLMDFAGVEYEKDQEDNKDDDTNGTSNAVPNPGKSETKPNPLTATDVIAENQAQVINKPTDDTPSITSNIGWKNEKGAWYYYKSDNTKAIGWIKPDRNWYYLNDDGKMITGWKNDNGKWYYLDSSGMLVKDWKKINNNWYLFNNSGEMITGIQYDGSGLYYLEDSGSMATKDGWFKLNDKWYYSEKSGKIKTGWFKEDENSYYFQGDGSMITGLNKINSKTYMFNGSGAMVTGWISQNNYWYYFNQDGTMATGWIKDGTNSYYLYDTGAMAKGWISLSGAWHYLKESGAMATGWITSNGDSYYLDSATGRLVTNTTIEGYKIGSDGKRKNSSSENNTNNGNNNPLVNPTNGNSSNGKKTIVIDPGHNYGGDSGAVSTIDGVTYSETVLNMQVGSKLKAELEKRGYNVVMTRNENDRDTLEEVASLDKRATIANNAKADFFISIHHDSFTSAAAYGVTGLYTSTPQDASFGGKTDNAKIEKSKKMATLIVDNIANKLNLYNRHGRDQNLRVCRNVNMPAVLVETGFITNKEEAIRCADPASQQKVAEAIAEVIAGNI
;
A
#
# COMPACT_ATOMS: atom_id res chain seq x y z
N MET A 1 15.30 63.67 -26.77
CA MET A 1 16.28 62.74 -26.18
C MET A 1 15.55 61.79 -25.23
N LYS A 2 15.60 60.47 -25.54
CA LYS A 2 15.65 59.24 -24.70
C LYS A 2 15.11 59.27 -23.25
N ILE A 3 14.46 58.25 -22.64
CA ILE A 3 14.07 56.85 -22.95
C ILE A 3 13.13 56.36 -21.79
N LYS A 4 12.09 55.57 -22.14
CA LYS A 4 11.41 54.39 -21.50
C LYS A 4 11.27 54.28 -19.96
N LYS A 5 10.19 53.74 -19.36
CA LYS A 5 9.46 52.46 -19.61
C LYS A 5 8.05 52.51 -18.96
N LYS A 6 7.02 52.08 -19.69
CA LYS A 6 5.67 51.71 -19.22
C LYS A 6 5.63 50.21 -18.91
N ILE A 7 4.87 49.78 -17.89
CA ILE A 7 4.06 48.55 -17.94
C ILE A 7 2.71 48.85 -17.29
N ILE A 8 1.67 48.52 -18.05
CA ILE A 8 0.24 48.74 -17.80
C ILE A 8 -0.33 47.44 -17.23
N THR A 9 -1.01 47.52 -16.08
CA THR A 9 -1.82 46.44 -15.53
C THR A 9 -3.15 46.41 -16.27
N PHE A 10 -3.41 45.36 -17.05
CA PHE A 10 -4.68 45.14 -17.73
C PHE A 10 -5.50 44.13 -16.93
N VAL A 11 -6.64 44.58 -16.42
CA VAL A 11 -7.69 43.73 -15.85
C VAL A 11 -8.53 43.21 -17.01
N LEU A 12 -8.68 41.90 -17.13
CA LEU A 12 -9.66 41.26 -18.00
C LEU A 12 -10.38 40.17 -17.20
N THR A 13 -11.57 40.52 -16.74
CA THR A 13 -12.63 39.60 -16.33
C THR A 13 -13.11 38.83 -17.55
N PHE A 14 -13.08 37.50 -17.49
CA PHE A 14 -13.86 36.65 -18.39
C PHE A 14 -14.62 35.63 -17.54
N GLY A 15 -15.96 35.74 -17.56
CA GLY A 15 -16.85 34.75 -16.96
C GLY A 15 -16.86 33.49 -17.82
N MET A 16 -16.67 32.33 -17.19
CA MET A 16 -16.89 31.04 -17.83
C MET A 16 -18.18 30.45 -17.26
N LEU A 17 -19.23 30.50 -18.09
CA LEU A 17 -20.42 29.68 -17.96
C LEU A 17 -19.98 28.20 -17.89
N LEU A 18 -20.27 27.54 -16.77
CA LEU A 18 -20.27 26.08 -16.67
C LEU A 18 -21.48 25.54 -17.44
N ALA A 19 -21.28 25.20 -18.71
CA ALA A 19 -22.17 24.28 -19.41
C ALA A 19 -21.72 22.85 -19.08
N LEU A 20 -22.47 22.20 -18.19
CA LEU A 20 -22.42 20.77 -17.93
C LEU A 20 -22.75 20.01 -19.21
N ILE A 21 -21.78 19.31 -19.79
CA ILE A 21 -22.02 18.15 -20.65
C ILE A 21 -21.29 16.97 -19.99
N PRO A 22 -21.98 15.88 -19.63
CA PRO A 22 -21.33 14.71 -19.09
C PRO A 22 -20.53 14.03 -20.21
N THR A 23 -19.20 14.10 -20.15
CA THR A 23 -18.35 13.22 -20.95
C THR A 23 -18.36 11.85 -20.30
N LEU A 24 -18.80 10.86 -21.06
CA LEU A 24 -18.71 9.44 -20.73
C LEU A 24 -17.23 9.07 -20.65
N ASN A 25 -16.74 8.80 -19.44
CA ASN A 25 -15.41 8.24 -19.23
C ASN A 25 -15.44 6.74 -19.58
N VAL A 26 -14.76 6.37 -20.66
CA VAL A 26 -14.23 5.01 -20.86
C VAL A 26 -12.72 5.16 -20.79
N GLN A 27 -12.00 4.40 -19.95
CA GLN A 27 -10.54 4.50 -19.89
C GLN A 27 -9.84 3.13 -19.82
N ALA A 28 -8.94 2.99 -20.80
CA ALA A 28 -8.21 1.85 -21.33
C ALA A 28 -7.18 1.15 -20.41
N THR A 29 -6.60 0.08 -20.97
CA THR A 29 -5.49 -0.76 -20.48
C THR A 29 -4.23 0.03 -20.12
N THR A 30 -3.59 -0.25 -18.98
CA THR A 30 -2.33 0.42 -18.56
C THR A 30 -1.13 0.03 -19.43
N THR A 31 -0.42 0.99 -20.03
CA THR A 31 0.85 0.76 -20.74
C THR A 31 1.91 0.16 -19.79
N ASP A 32 2.58 -0.93 -20.17
CA ASP A 32 3.70 -1.54 -19.43
C ASP A 32 4.95 -1.58 -20.32
N PHE A 33 6.11 -1.25 -19.75
CA PHE A 33 7.36 -1.09 -20.50
C PHE A 33 8.33 -2.24 -20.19
N LYS A 34 9.06 -2.72 -21.20
CA LYS A 34 10.17 -3.66 -20.97
C LYS A 34 11.36 -2.92 -20.36
N ILE A 35 11.94 -3.49 -19.31
CA ILE A 35 13.13 -2.90 -18.64
C ILE A 35 14.32 -2.88 -19.61
N ILE A 36 14.51 -3.97 -20.37
CA ILE A 36 15.47 -4.04 -21.47
C ILE A 36 14.75 -3.59 -22.74
N SER A 37 14.98 -2.34 -23.14
CA SER A 37 14.39 -1.71 -24.31
C SER A 37 15.20 -0.49 -24.74
N SER A 38 15.10 -0.12 -26.01
CA SER A 38 15.62 1.16 -26.50
C SER A 38 14.73 2.33 -26.08
N THR A 39 15.28 3.53 -26.03
CA THR A 39 14.54 4.78 -25.80
C THR A 39 15.01 5.87 -26.76
N GLU A 40 14.10 6.75 -27.18
CA GLU A 40 14.42 7.97 -27.93
C GLU A 40 14.66 9.18 -27.01
N VAL A 41 14.34 9.07 -25.72
CA VAL A 41 14.66 10.09 -24.72
C VAL A 41 16.17 10.25 -24.68
N THR A 42 16.70 11.48 -24.73
CA THR A 42 18.15 11.71 -24.59
C THR A 42 18.52 12.07 -23.15
N ALA A 43 19.80 11.91 -22.77
CA ALA A 43 20.32 12.39 -21.49
C ALA A 43 20.00 13.88 -21.28
N LYS A 44 20.06 14.70 -22.35
CA LYS A 44 19.70 16.12 -22.30
C LYS A 44 18.24 16.35 -21.95
N ASP A 45 17.32 15.51 -22.42
CA ASP A 45 15.90 15.62 -22.11
C ASP A 45 15.63 15.19 -20.67
N ALA A 46 16.25 14.10 -20.22
CA ALA A 46 16.23 13.65 -18.83
C ALA A 46 16.72 14.73 -17.85
N ARG A 47 17.83 15.42 -18.16
CA ARG A 47 18.33 16.56 -17.35
C ARG A 47 17.32 17.71 -17.24
N LYS A 48 16.76 18.13 -18.38
CA LYS A 48 15.77 19.22 -18.42
C LYS A 48 14.49 18.85 -17.67
N TRP A 49 14.04 17.60 -17.83
CA TRP A 49 12.90 17.05 -17.12
C TRP A 49 13.15 17.04 -15.61
N ALA A 50 14.25 16.48 -15.14
CA ALA A 50 14.61 16.46 -13.73
C ALA A 50 14.70 17.88 -13.13
N LYS A 51 15.31 18.81 -13.88
CA LYS A 51 15.33 20.23 -13.51
C LYS A 51 13.92 20.83 -13.40
N SER A 52 12.99 20.48 -14.30
CA SER A 52 11.59 20.92 -14.23
C SER A 52 10.85 20.37 -13.01
N LYS A 53 11.28 19.22 -12.47
CA LYS A 53 10.77 18.61 -11.23
C LYS A 53 11.51 19.09 -9.97
N GLY A 54 12.41 20.06 -10.12
CA GLY A 54 13.17 20.68 -9.04
C GLY A 54 14.27 19.80 -8.44
N ALA A 55 14.78 18.83 -9.20
CA ALA A 55 15.86 17.93 -8.77
C ALA A 55 17.12 18.69 -8.31
N THR A 56 17.94 18.04 -7.47
CA THR A 56 19.27 18.57 -7.10
C THR A 56 20.21 18.57 -8.31
N ASP A 57 21.20 19.48 -8.32
CA ASP A 57 22.18 19.55 -9.41
C ASP A 57 22.90 18.20 -9.60
N THR A 58 23.30 17.54 -8.50
CA THR A 58 23.90 16.21 -8.55
C THR A 58 23.00 15.19 -9.25
N PHE A 59 21.70 15.15 -8.93
CA PHE A 59 20.77 14.21 -9.55
C PHE A 59 20.53 14.51 -11.03
N ILE A 60 20.50 15.79 -11.40
CA ILE A 60 20.43 16.21 -12.81
C ILE A 60 21.62 15.61 -13.57
N ASP A 61 22.83 15.72 -13.03
CA ASP A 61 24.04 15.23 -13.69
C ASP A 61 24.11 13.70 -13.80
N LEU A 62 23.43 12.95 -12.93
CA LEU A 62 23.36 11.48 -13.04
C LEU A 62 22.75 11.00 -14.36
N ALA A 63 21.94 11.81 -15.04
CA ALA A 63 21.38 11.45 -16.33
C ALA A 63 22.48 11.04 -17.33
N ASP A 64 23.63 11.75 -17.34
CA ASP A 64 24.71 11.42 -18.27
C ASP A 64 25.28 10.03 -18.01
N LEU A 65 25.46 9.65 -16.74
CA LEU A 65 25.96 8.33 -16.36
C LEU A 65 25.00 7.18 -16.72
N TYR A 66 23.69 7.37 -16.53
CA TYR A 66 22.71 6.33 -16.89
C TYR A 66 22.74 6.02 -18.38
N PHE A 67 22.82 7.06 -19.21
CA PHE A 67 22.88 6.94 -20.66
C PHE A 67 24.23 6.43 -21.16
N GLU A 68 25.33 6.78 -20.48
CA GLU A 68 26.67 6.27 -20.79
C GLU A 68 26.81 4.78 -20.50
N TYR A 69 26.38 4.30 -19.32
CA TYR A 69 26.63 2.93 -18.87
C TYR A 69 25.58 1.90 -19.27
N SER A 70 24.40 2.31 -19.75
CA SER A 70 23.32 1.39 -20.15
C SER A 70 23.79 0.28 -21.12
N PRO A 71 24.55 0.55 -22.20
CA PRO A 71 25.03 -0.49 -23.12
C PRO A 71 25.99 -1.51 -22.48
N GLU A 72 26.73 -1.09 -21.45
CA GLU A 72 27.66 -1.97 -20.72
C GLU A 72 26.95 -2.76 -19.61
N CYS A 73 25.74 -2.32 -19.23
CA CYS A 73 24.94 -2.87 -18.15
C CYS A 73 23.67 -3.55 -18.65
N GLY A 74 23.81 -4.42 -19.66
CA GLY A 74 22.73 -5.31 -20.13
C GLY A 74 21.62 -4.64 -20.93
N ASP A 75 21.92 -3.48 -21.55
CA ASP A 75 20.99 -2.71 -22.39
C ASP A 75 19.68 -2.33 -21.66
N VAL A 76 19.77 -2.08 -20.35
CA VAL A 76 18.64 -1.56 -19.56
C VAL A 76 18.28 -0.17 -20.10
N ASN A 77 17.00 0.08 -20.33
CA ASN A 77 16.52 1.37 -20.80
C ASN A 77 16.96 2.49 -19.83
N PRO A 78 17.85 3.39 -20.25
CA PRO A 78 18.49 4.35 -19.34
C PRO A 78 17.50 5.37 -18.79
N ALA A 79 16.45 5.71 -19.55
CA ALA A 79 15.41 6.62 -19.10
C ALA A 79 14.51 5.99 -18.03
N ILE A 80 14.19 4.69 -18.14
CA ILE A 80 13.47 3.94 -17.09
C ILE A 80 14.29 3.89 -15.80
N ALA A 81 15.56 3.51 -15.88
CA ALA A 81 16.44 3.46 -14.71
C ALA A 81 16.63 4.84 -14.06
N TYR A 82 16.70 5.90 -14.88
CA TYR A 82 16.81 7.28 -14.38
C TYR A 82 15.57 7.75 -13.63
N VAL A 83 14.36 7.50 -14.17
CA VAL A 83 13.12 7.89 -13.46
C VAL A 83 12.86 7.03 -12.23
N GLN A 84 13.33 5.78 -12.22
CA GLN A 84 13.33 4.94 -11.04
C GLN A 84 14.25 5.53 -9.96
N ALA A 85 15.45 5.98 -10.32
CA ALA A 85 16.33 6.69 -9.38
C ALA A 85 15.71 8.00 -8.86
N ALA A 86 14.95 8.71 -9.69
CA ALA A 86 14.21 9.91 -9.26
C ALA A 86 13.19 9.56 -8.18
N LYS A 87 12.47 8.45 -8.35
CA LYS A 87 11.52 7.94 -7.36
C LYS A 87 12.21 7.54 -6.05
N GLU A 88 13.29 6.76 -6.13
CA GLU A 88 14.00 6.22 -4.97
C GLU A 88 14.67 7.32 -4.13
N THR A 89 15.23 8.32 -4.78
CA THR A 89 15.98 9.39 -4.10
C THR A 89 15.15 10.65 -3.85
N GLY A 90 13.89 10.70 -4.31
CA GLY A 90 13.10 11.94 -4.29
C GLY A 90 13.75 13.05 -5.11
N TYR A 91 14.26 12.72 -6.30
CA TYR A 91 15.02 13.59 -7.20
C TYR A 91 16.34 14.09 -6.59
N GLY A 92 17.08 13.20 -5.92
CA GLY A 92 18.37 13.48 -5.29
C GLY A 92 18.32 14.15 -3.92
N ARG A 93 17.14 14.25 -3.31
CA ARG A 93 16.96 14.92 -2.01
C ARG A 93 17.14 13.98 -0.82
N PHE A 94 16.94 12.68 -1.04
CA PHE A 94 17.00 11.60 -0.07
C PHE A 94 16.04 11.80 1.12
N GLY A 95 14.94 11.04 1.13
CA GLY A 95 13.91 11.12 2.17
C GLY A 95 13.99 10.04 3.25
N GLY A 96 15.01 9.18 3.20
CA GLY A 96 15.14 7.96 4.01
C GLY A 96 16.40 7.94 4.89
N VAL A 97 16.91 6.74 5.16
CA VAL A 97 18.05 6.51 6.08
C VAL A 97 19.43 6.67 5.45
N ILE A 98 19.48 6.80 4.12
CA ILE A 98 20.69 7.09 3.35
C ILE A 98 20.61 8.50 2.75
N ASP A 99 21.76 9.07 2.45
CA ASP A 99 21.92 10.40 1.86
C ASP A 99 22.83 10.38 0.63
N GLU A 100 23.08 11.55 0.04
CA GLU A 100 23.93 11.73 -1.14
C GLU A 100 25.35 11.15 -0.95
N SER A 101 25.87 11.09 0.28
CA SER A 101 27.20 10.54 0.55
C SER A 101 27.31 9.06 0.25
N TYR A 102 26.20 8.33 0.13
CA TYR A 102 26.17 6.91 -0.23
C TYR A 102 26.40 6.66 -1.72
N LYS A 103 26.17 7.67 -2.58
CA LYS A 103 26.20 7.52 -4.05
C LYS A 103 25.37 6.33 -4.53
N ASN A 104 24.26 6.06 -3.84
CA ASN A 104 23.39 4.92 -4.07
C ASN A 104 22.05 5.45 -4.61
N PRO A 105 21.82 5.38 -5.93
CA PRO A 105 20.66 6.02 -6.54
C PRO A 105 19.36 5.20 -6.43
N CYS A 106 19.42 3.99 -5.85
CA CYS A 106 18.29 3.07 -5.90
C CYS A 106 18.03 2.31 -4.58
N GLY A 107 18.70 2.70 -3.49
CA GLY A 107 18.53 2.08 -2.18
C GLY A 107 19.10 0.66 -2.09
N LEU A 108 20.08 0.30 -2.92
CA LEU A 108 20.63 -1.06 -2.97
C LEU A 108 21.25 -1.46 -1.62
N LYS A 109 20.90 -2.65 -1.14
CA LYS A 109 21.42 -3.19 0.14
C LYS A 109 22.77 -3.87 -0.03
N ILE A 110 23.53 -4.02 1.05
CA ILE A 110 24.72 -4.89 1.07
C ILE A 110 24.33 -6.36 0.84
N ALA A 111 25.31 -7.22 0.56
CA ALA A 111 25.11 -8.65 0.30
C ALA A 111 24.26 -9.34 1.39
N ALA A 112 24.57 -9.09 2.67
CA ALA A 112 23.85 -9.66 3.82
C ALA A 112 22.37 -9.23 3.90
N GLY A 113 21.99 -8.13 3.25
CA GLY A 113 20.67 -7.51 3.39
C GLY A 113 20.53 -6.73 4.70
N GLY A 114 19.30 -6.62 5.19
CA GLY A 114 18.94 -5.89 6.41
C GLY A 114 17.62 -5.12 6.27
N GLY A 115 17.24 -4.37 7.30
CA GLY A 115 15.99 -3.59 7.33
C GLY A 115 16.08 -2.28 6.55
N ASP A 116 14.95 -1.78 6.05
CA ASP A 116 14.89 -0.53 5.26
C ASP A 116 15.20 0.72 6.10
N THR A 117 15.12 0.61 7.44
CA THR A 117 15.45 1.68 8.38
C THR A 117 16.88 1.58 8.95
N ASP A 118 17.65 0.56 8.53
CA ASP A 118 19.03 0.38 8.94
C ASP A 118 19.97 0.96 7.88
N LYS A 119 20.65 2.06 8.22
CA LYS A 119 21.60 2.71 7.32
C LYS A 119 22.76 1.78 6.92
N ASP A 120 23.19 0.88 7.82
CA ASP A 120 24.35 0.02 7.62
C ASP A 120 24.00 -1.21 6.76
N ALA A 121 22.69 -1.46 6.55
CA ALA A 121 22.19 -2.43 5.59
C ALA A 121 22.28 -1.95 4.13
N HIS A 122 22.60 -0.67 3.88
CA HIS A 122 22.63 -0.09 2.55
C HIS A 122 24.05 0.05 2.00
N GLN A 123 24.22 -0.27 0.71
CA GLN A 123 25.51 -0.19 0.05
C GLN A 123 25.92 1.27 -0.12
N LYS A 124 27.14 1.59 0.34
CA LYS A 124 27.81 2.87 0.10
C LYS A 124 28.84 2.68 -1.01
N PHE A 125 28.70 3.42 -2.11
CA PHE A 125 29.59 3.38 -3.26
C PHE A 125 30.66 4.46 -3.16
N LYS A 126 31.83 4.23 -3.78
CA LYS A 126 32.93 5.20 -3.76
C LYS A 126 32.66 6.35 -4.71
N THR A 127 32.07 6.10 -5.86
CA THR A 127 31.71 7.10 -6.88
C THR A 127 30.27 6.93 -7.35
N TRP A 128 29.74 7.95 -8.02
CA TRP A 128 28.43 7.87 -8.67
C TRP A 128 28.43 6.89 -9.84
N ASP A 129 29.57 6.71 -10.51
CA ASP A 129 29.78 5.71 -11.55
C ASP A 129 29.51 4.30 -11.03
N GLU A 130 30.11 3.94 -9.88
CA GLU A 130 29.90 2.62 -9.24
C GLU A 130 28.42 2.41 -8.86
N GLY A 131 27.75 3.43 -8.30
CA GLY A 131 26.36 3.33 -7.87
C GLY A 131 25.36 3.25 -9.03
N VAL A 132 25.58 3.99 -10.12
CA VAL A 132 24.74 3.93 -11.32
C VAL A 132 24.92 2.60 -12.04
N GLN A 133 26.16 2.12 -12.20
CA GLN A 133 26.43 0.80 -12.78
C GLN A 133 25.82 -0.32 -11.94
N ALA A 134 25.94 -0.27 -10.60
CA ALA A 134 25.29 -1.23 -9.71
C ALA A 134 23.77 -1.24 -9.85
N HIS A 135 23.13 -0.07 -9.98
CA HIS A 135 21.70 0.02 -10.21
C HIS A 135 21.28 -0.62 -11.55
N LEU A 136 21.97 -0.26 -12.63
CA LEU A 136 21.71 -0.82 -13.95
C LEU A 136 21.93 -2.33 -13.98
N ASP A 137 23.01 -2.82 -13.36
CA ASP A 137 23.31 -4.24 -13.26
C ASP A 137 22.26 -5.02 -12.47
N HIS A 138 21.73 -4.43 -11.41
CA HIS A 138 20.65 -5.03 -10.63
C HIS A 138 19.37 -5.15 -11.46
N LEU A 139 19.00 -4.09 -12.19
CA LEU A 139 17.85 -4.11 -13.12
C LEU A 139 18.05 -5.09 -14.27
N ALA A 140 19.25 -5.16 -14.84
CA ALA A 140 19.61 -6.10 -15.90
C ALA A 140 19.46 -7.55 -15.42
N LEU A 141 19.91 -7.84 -14.20
CA LEU A 141 19.73 -9.15 -13.58
C LEU A 141 18.25 -9.47 -13.37
N TYR A 142 17.47 -8.56 -12.77
CA TYR A 142 16.01 -8.71 -12.60
C TYR A 142 15.28 -8.96 -13.92
N ALA A 143 15.66 -8.26 -14.98
CA ALA A 143 15.10 -8.39 -16.32
C ALA A 143 15.55 -9.65 -17.06
N GLY A 144 16.57 -10.34 -16.54
CA GLY A 144 17.13 -11.54 -17.15
C GLY A 144 17.97 -11.24 -18.38
N ALA A 145 18.71 -10.13 -18.38
CA ALA A 145 19.60 -9.72 -19.46
C ALA A 145 20.58 -10.83 -19.87
N LYS A 146 20.90 -10.85 -21.17
CA LYS A 146 21.88 -11.80 -21.71
C LYS A 146 23.27 -11.47 -21.13
N GLY A 147 23.99 -12.50 -20.68
CA GLY A 147 25.29 -12.32 -20.01
C GLY A 147 25.21 -12.14 -18.48
N TYR A 148 24.01 -12.11 -17.90
CA TYR A 148 23.81 -11.98 -16.45
C TYR A 148 23.53 -13.35 -15.78
N PRO A 149 23.94 -13.57 -14.52
CA PRO A 149 24.80 -12.69 -13.72
C PRO A 149 26.21 -12.61 -14.31
N LYS A 150 26.73 -11.38 -14.43
CA LYS A 150 28.13 -11.11 -14.80
C LYS A 150 29.05 -11.18 -13.58
N SER A 151 30.30 -11.58 -13.79
CA SER A 151 31.29 -11.74 -12.72
C SER A 151 31.91 -10.43 -12.23
N ASP A 152 31.93 -9.41 -13.09
CA ASP A 152 32.49 -8.08 -12.79
C ASP A 152 31.33 -7.08 -12.65
N THR A 153 30.95 -6.77 -11.42
CA THR A 153 29.81 -5.90 -11.09
C THR A 153 30.03 -5.23 -9.74
N TYR A 154 29.49 -4.01 -9.60
CA TYR A 154 29.41 -3.31 -8.32
C TYR A 154 28.15 -3.68 -7.52
N ASP A 155 27.19 -4.40 -8.11
CA ASP A 155 25.98 -4.89 -7.42
C ASP A 155 26.34 -5.96 -6.36
N PRO A 156 26.24 -5.67 -5.05
CA PRO A 156 26.56 -6.63 -3.99
C PRO A 156 25.49 -7.73 -3.84
N ARG A 157 24.34 -7.61 -4.53
CA ARG A 157 23.20 -8.53 -4.48
C ARG A 157 22.97 -9.24 -5.81
N HIS A 158 24.05 -9.45 -6.57
CA HIS A 158 24.03 -10.05 -7.91
C HIS A 158 23.83 -11.57 -7.91
N TYR A 159 22.75 -12.03 -7.28
CA TYR A 159 22.46 -13.46 -7.10
C TYR A 159 21.70 -14.04 -8.28
N VAL A 160 22.13 -15.20 -8.77
CA VAL A 160 21.43 -15.91 -9.85
C VAL A 160 19.94 -16.18 -9.55
N THR A 161 19.57 -16.26 -8.27
CA THR A 161 18.20 -16.51 -7.80
C THR A 161 17.20 -15.39 -8.13
N ILE A 162 17.68 -14.15 -8.38
CA ILE A 162 16.82 -13.03 -8.77
C ILE A 162 16.74 -12.85 -10.30
N LYS A 163 17.48 -13.66 -11.06
CA LYS A 163 17.57 -13.51 -12.52
C LYS A 163 16.22 -13.74 -13.19
N GLY A 164 15.74 -12.74 -13.92
CA GLY A 164 14.51 -12.85 -14.71
C GLY A 164 13.21 -12.74 -13.91
N ASN A 165 13.29 -12.33 -12.64
CA ASN A 165 12.12 -12.17 -11.77
C ASN A 165 11.20 -11.03 -12.21
N ALA A 166 11.68 -10.01 -12.92
CA ALA A 166 10.87 -8.88 -13.40
C ALA A 166 11.33 -8.42 -14.79
N LYS A 167 10.59 -8.77 -15.85
CA LYS A 167 10.95 -8.40 -17.25
C LYS A 167 10.41 -7.03 -17.68
N THR A 168 9.37 -6.55 -17.00
CA THR A 168 8.69 -5.27 -17.28
C THR A 168 8.70 -4.37 -16.05
N VAL A 169 8.56 -3.06 -16.25
CA VAL A 169 8.58 -2.07 -15.18
C VAL A 169 7.48 -2.35 -14.17
N ASN A 170 6.25 -2.66 -14.59
CA ASN A 170 5.17 -2.99 -13.66
C ASN A 170 5.48 -4.23 -12.82
N SER A 171 6.20 -5.21 -13.37
CA SER A 171 6.59 -6.43 -12.67
C SER A 171 7.65 -6.24 -11.57
N LEU A 172 8.21 -5.04 -11.43
CA LEU A 172 9.05 -4.64 -10.29
C LEU A 172 8.23 -4.50 -8.98
N GLY A 173 6.92 -4.27 -9.08
CA GLY A 173 6.02 -4.24 -7.93
C GLY A 173 6.05 -5.54 -7.13
N GLY A 174 6.22 -5.44 -5.81
CA GLY A 174 6.33 -6.59 -4.89
C GLY A 174 7.63 -7.41 -5.00
N LYS A 175 8.53 -7.06 -5.93
CA LYS A 175 9.80 -7.80 -6.16
C LYS A 175 11.04 -6.94 -5.97
N TRP A 176 11.01 -5.71 -6.48
CA TRP A 176 12.03 -4.69 -6.23
C TRP A 176 11.73 -3.96 -4.92
N ALA A 177 10.52 -3.44 -4.81
CA ALA A 177 10.00 -2.82 -3.60
C ALA A 177 8.81 -3.63 -3.05
N PRO A 178 8.56 -3.60 -1.72
CA PRO A 178 7.38 -4.25 -1.13
C PRO A 178 6.05 -3.74 -1.70
N SER A 179 6.01 -2.51 -2.22
CA SER A 179 4.83 -1.92 -2.86
C SER A 179 4.50 -2.64 -4.18
N ALA A 180 3.26 -3.11 -4.29
CA ALA A 180 2.73 -3.75 -5.51
C ALA A 180 2.58 -2.77 -6.69
N THR A 181 2.38 -1.47 -6.43
CA THR A 181 2.20 -0.42 -7.45
C THR A 181 3.50 0.28 -7.84
N TYR A 182 4.62 -0.10 -7.22
CA TYR A 182 5.92 0.53 -7.44
C TYR A 182 6.25 0.70 -8.93
N GLY A 183 6.04 -0.36 -9.72
CA GLY A 183 6.33 -0.35 -11.14
C GLY A 183 5.43 0.61 -11.94
N GLU A 184 4.17 0.78 -11.55
CA GLU A 184 3.26 1.73 -12.22
C GLU A 184 3.67 3.18 -11.97
N GLU A 185 4.16 3.47 -10.76
CA GLU A 185 4.67 4.79 -10.40
C GLU A 185 5.94 5.12 -11.20
N VAL A 186 6.81 4.13 -11.44
CA VAL A 186 7.96 4.26 -12.32
C VAL A 186 7.52 4.43 -13.79
N SER A 187 6.57 3.64 -14.27
CA SER A 187 6.01 3.74 -15.62
C SER A 187 5.41 5.12 -15.89
N LYS A 188 4.70 5.70 -14.91
CA LYS A 188 4.13 7.05 -15.02
C LYS A 188 5.21 8.13 -15.10
N LEU A 189 6.28 8.01 -14.31
CA LEU A 189 7.40 8.93 -14.42
C LEU A 189 8.12 8.80 -15.76
N TYR A 190 8.21 7.57 -16.30
CA TYR A 190 8.78 7.35 -17.62
C TYR A 190 7.93 7.96 -18.73
N GLN A 191 6.61 7.79 -18.68
CA GLN A 191 5.66 8.45 -19.58
C GLN A 191 5.78 9.98 -19.50
N ASP A 192 5.78 10.55 -18.29
CA ASP A 192 5.94 12.00 -18.09
C ASP A 192 7.29 12.52 -18.62
N LEU A 193 8.35 11.72 -18.55
CA LEU A 193 9.63 12.02 -19.19
C LEU A 193 9.55 11.93 -20.73
N MET A 194 8.91 10.90 -21.29
CA MET A 194 8.73 10.75 -22.74
C MET A 194 7.87 11.89 -23.31
N ASP A 195 6.79 12.25 -22.65
CA ASP A 195 5.94 13.40 -23.00
C ASP A 195 6.71 14.71 -22.95
N PHE A 196 7.51 14.92 -21.90
CA PHE A 196 8.39 16.09 -21.80
C PHE A 196 9.43 16.14 -22.92
N ALA A 197 9.97 14.98 -23.32
CA ALA A 197 10.94 14.86 -24.39
C ALA A 197 10.31 14.94 -25.80
N GLY A 198 8.98 14.87 -25.91
CA GLY A 198 8.27 14.81 -27.19
C GLY A 198 8.45 13.48 -27.93
N VAL A 199 8.72 12.40 -27.18
CA VAL A 199 8.88 11.05 -27.73
C VAL A 199 7.50 10.41 -27.90
N GLU A 200 7.23 9.90 -29.10
CA GLU A 200 6.03 9.10 -29.35
C GLU A 200 6.25 7.68 -28.82
N TYR A 201 5.26 7.17 -28.12
CA TYR A 201 5.17 5.77 -27.68
C TYR A 201 3.72 5.32 -27.90
N GLU A 202 3.43 4.02 -27.76
CA GLU A 202 2.04 3.56 -27.67
C GLU A 202 1.39 4.21 -26.43
N LYS A 203 0.79 5.38 -26.64
CA LYS A 203 -0.06 6.05 -25.68
C LYS A 203 -1.39 5.33 -25.69
N ASP A 204 -1.99 5.16 -24.52
CA ASP A 204 -3.40 4.78 -24.43
C ASP A 204 -4.18 5.79 -25.29
N GLN A 205 -4.94 5.32 -26.28
CA GLN A 205 -5.45 6.18 -27.36
C GLN A 205 -6.13 7.46 -26.82
N GLU A 206 -5.60 8.62 -27.21
CA GLU A 206 -6.31 9.89 -27.12
C GLU A 206 -7.28 9.99 -28.30
N ASP A 207 -8.57 10.12 -27.98
CA ASP A 207 -9.67 10.20 -28.94
C ASP A 207 -9.50 11.38 -29.93
N ASN A 208 -9.22 11.08 -31.19
CA ASN A 208 -9.66 11.92 -32.30
C ASN A 208 -11.09 11.52 -32.67
N LYS A 209 -11.99 12.49 -32.56
CA LYS A 209 -13.36 12.39 -33.07
C LYS A 209 -13.32 12.17 -34.58
N ASP A 210 -13.96 11.11 -35.07
CA ASP A 210 -14.94 11.22 -36.15
C ASP A 210 -15.70 9.90 -36.33
N ASP A 211 -16.82 10.06 -37.02
CA ASP A 211 -18.06 9.28 -37.00
C ASP A 211 -18.01 7.92 -37.72
N ASP A 212 -18.93 7.07 -37.25
CA ASP A 212 -19.69 6.06 -37.99
C ASP A 212 -19.17 4.63 -38.30
N THR A 213 -20.05 3.70 -37.90
CA THR A 213 -20.33 2.33 -38.40
C THR A 213 -19.34 1.15 -38.21
N ASN A 214 -19.83 0.20 -37.39
CA ASN A 214 -19.79 -1.27 -37.57
C ASN A 214 -18.44 -2.04 -37.42
N GLY A 215 -18.29 -2.81 -36.33
CA GLY A 215 -17.36 -3.96 -36.27
C GLY A 215 -16.64 -4.20 -34.93
N THR A 216 -17.02 -5.27 -34.23
CA THR A 216 -16.26 -6.04 -33.20
C THR A 216 -15.57 -5.26 -32.06
N SER A 217 -16.16 -5.33 -30.86
CA SER A 217 -15.77 -4.57 -29.67
C SER A 217 -14.47 -5.05 -28.97
N ASN A 218 -13.49 -4.15 -28.87
CA ASN A 218 -12.46 -4.13 -27.82
C ASN A 218 -13.02 -3.34 -26.61
N ALA A 219 -13.76 -4.01 -25.73
CA ALA A 219 -14.34 -3.36 -24.54
C ALA A 219 -13.29 -3.27 -23.41
N VAL A 220 -13.07 -2.05 -22.91
CA VAL A 220 -12.24 -1.72 -21.73
C VAL A 220 -12.79 -2.39 -20.45
N PRO A 221 -11.94 -2.83 -19.50
CA PRO A 221 -12.38 -3.38 -18.22
C PRO A 221 -13.26 -2.39 -17.44
N ASN A 222 -14.50 -2.78 -17.17
CA ASN A 222 -15.42 -2.01 -16.34
C ASN A 222 -16.19 -3.00 -15.43
N PRO A 223 -15.58 -3.42 -14.32
CA PRO A 223 -16.14 -4.46 -13.46
C PRO A 223 -17.33 -3.98 -12.61
N GLY A 224 -17.62 -2.67 -12.65
CA GLY A 224 -18.71 -2.05 -11.91
C GLY A 224 -18.51 -0.55 -11.78
N LYS A 225 -19.49 0.12 -11.19
CA LYS A 225 -19.37 1.54 -10.88
C LYS A 225 -18.24 1.76 -9.87
N SER A 226 -17.24 2.56 -10.24
CA SER A 226 -16.22 3.00 -9.28
C SER A 226 -16.89 3.70 -8.11
N GLU A 227 -16.40 3.42 -6.91
CA GLU A 227 -16.79 4.20 -5.74
C GLU A 227 -16.46 5.67 -5.98
N THR A 228 -17.38 6.54 -5.57
CA THR A 228 -17.16 7.98 -5.64
C THR A 228 -16.29 8.39 -4.46
N LYS A 229 -15.12 8.94 -4.78
CA LYS A 229 -14.23 9.58 -3.81
C LYS A 229 -14.98 10.70 -3.05
N PRO A 230 -14.98 10.69 -1.70
CA PRO A 230 -15.60 11.77 -0.92
C PRO A 230 -14.74 13.04 -0.94
N ASN A 231 -15.35 14.17 -0.56
CA ASN A 231 -14.62 15.43 -0.41
C ASN A 231 -13.58 15.35 0.73
N PRO A 232 -12.45 16.07 0.62
CA PRO A 232 -11.46 16.15 1.70
C PRO A 232 -12.07 16.68 2.99
N LEU A 233 -11.57 16.16 4.12
CA LEU A 233 -11.82 16.79 5.41
C LEU A 233 -11.17 18.19 5.45
N THR A 234 -11.86 19.12 6.11
CA THR A 234 -11.30 20.43 6.38
C THR A 234 -10.34 20.33 7.55
N ALA A 235 -9.06 20.59 7.29
CA ALA A 235 -8.03 20.71 8.32
C ALA A 235 -7.64 22.18 8.49
N THR A 236 -7.47 22.60 9.74
CA THR A 236 -7.11 23.98 10.09
C THR A 236 -5.59 24.15 10.03
N ASP A 237 -5.09 25.20 9.39
CA ASP A 237 -3.67 25.53 9.45
C ASP A 237 -3.32 26.06 10.85
N VAL A 238 -2.25 25.54 11.44
CA VAL A 238 -1.80 26.01 12.75
C VAL A 238 -1.26 27.44 12.67
N ILE A 239 -1.48 28.22 13.73
CA ILE A 239 -0.85 29.53 13.88
C ILE A 239 0.66 29.32 13.97
N ALA A 240 1.42 29.96 13.07
CA ALA A 240 2.87 29.92 13.06
C ALA A 240 3.45 30.57 14.33
N GLU A 241 4.66 30.16 14.74
CA GLU A 241 5.34 30.73 15.91
C GLU A 241 5.41 32.26 15.84
N ASN A 242 4.98 32.89 16.94
CA ASN A 242 4.96 34.34 17.05
C ASN A 242 6.37 34.91 16.86
N GLN A 243 6.47 35.97 16.07
CA GLN A 243 7.67 36.79 16.02
C GLN A 243 7.76 37.65 17.29
N ALA A 244 8.98 38.04 17.67
CA ALA A 244 9.23 38.96 18.77
C ALA A 244 8.26 40.14 18.65
N GLN A 245 7.38 40.32 19.62
CA GLN A 245 6.68 41.59 19.73
C GLN A 245 7.78 42.63 19.91
N VAL A 246 7.98 43.47 18.91
CA VAL A 246 8.89 44.61 19.03
C VAL A 246 8.24 45.49 20.08
N ILE A 247 8.67 45.33 21.33
CA ILE A 247 8.40 46.31 22.37
C ILE A 247 9.14 47.55 21.87
N ASN A 248 8.44 48.42 21.15
CA ASN A 248 9.00 49.54 20.40
C ASN A 248 9.88 50.38 21.30
N LYS A 249 11.21 50.24 21.20
CA LYS A 249 12.13 51.08 21.96
C LYS A 249 11.82 52.52 21.57
N PRO A 250 11.34 53.37 22.48
CA PRO A 250 11.28 54.79 22.20
C PRO A 250 12.71 55.26 21.93
N THR A 251 12.90 55.92 20.79
CA THR A 251 14.17 56.53 20.40
C THR A 251 14.38 57.90 21.04
N ASP A 252 13.42 58.37 21.86
CA ASP A 252 13.50 59.65 22.52
C ASP A 252 13.99 59.52 23.97
N ASP A 253 15.32 59.60 24.11
CA ASP A 253 16.04 59.68 25.38
C ASP A 253 16.25 61.13 25.86
N THR A 254 15.57 62.11 25.26
CA THR A 254 15.73 63.51 25.68
C THR A 254 15.09 63.78 27.04
N PRO A 255 15.75 64.57 27.91
CA PRO A 255 15.13 65.05 29.14
C PRO A 255 13.88 65.88 28.85
N SER A 256 12.78 65.62 29.57
CA SER A 256 11.54 66.39 29.48
C SER A 256 11.52 67.61 30.43
N ILE A 257 12.51 67.71 31.32
CA ILE A 257 12.65 68.83 32.24
C ILE A 257 14.13 69.09 32.55
N THR A 258 14.53 70.34 32.67
CA THR A 258 15.89 70.74 33.08
C THR A 258 15.80 71.76 34.20
N SER A 259 16.71 71.71 35.17
CA SER A 259 16.73 72.63 36.30
C SER A 259 18.16 72.95 36.73
N ASN A 260 18.39 74.20 37.12
CA ASN A 260 19.65 74.62 37.73
C ASN A 260 19.74 74.26 39.24
N ILE A 261 18.66 73.75 39.84
CA ILE A 261 18.59 73.29 41.24
C ILE A 261 18.58 71.76 41.31
N GLY A 262 17.64 71.12 40.60
CA GLY A 262 17.57 69.66 40.47
C GLY A 262 17.12 68.92 41.75
N TRP A 263 17.66 67.72 41.95
CA TRP A 263 17.30 66.83 43.06
C TRP A 263 17.77 67.34 44.42
N LYS A 264 16.90 67.28 45.43
CA LYS A 264 17.21 67.65 46.83
C LYS A 264 16.60 66.64 47.80
N ASN A 265 17.42 66.17 48.74
CA ASN A 265 16.95 65.33 49.85
C ASN A 265 16.59 66.19 51.05
N GLU A 266 15.35 66.11 51.51
CA GLU A 266 14.86 66.82 52.69
C GLU A 266 14.28 65.80 53.67
N LYS A 267 14.93 65.65 54.83
CA LYS A 267 14.49 64.75 55.91
C LYS A 267 14.23 63.31 55.42
N GLY A 268 15.06 62.82 54.49
CA GLY A 268 14.96 61.45 53.95
C GLY A 268 14.02 61.29 52.76
N ALA A 269 13.37 62.36 52.29
CA ALA A 269 12.53 62.36 51.10
C ALA A 269 13.22 63.14 49.95
N TRP A 270 13.19 62.59 48.74
CA TRP A 270 13.73 63.26 47.56
C TRP A 270 12.68 64.12 46.86
N TYR A 271 13.08 65.30 46.41
CA TYR A 271 12.27 66.27 45.67
C TYR A 271 13.06 66.75 44.45
N TYR A 272 12.38 67.08 43.34
CA TYR A 272 13.01 67.76 42.21
C TYR A 272 12.55 69.21 42.15
N TYR A 273 13.47 70.16 42.36
CA TYR A 273 13.18 71.58 42.30
C TYR A 273 13.43 72.10 40.89
N LYS A 274 12.47 72.83 40.32
CA LYS A 274 12.61 73.58 39.07
C LYS A 274 13.46 74.84 39.30
N SER A 275 13.97 75.46 38.23
CA SER A 275 14.81 76.68 38.34
C SER A 275 14.12 77.86 39.02
N ASP A 276 12.78 77.87 39.09
CA ASP A 276 11.95 78.86 39.78
C ASP A 276 11.78 78.58 41.30
N ASN A 277 12.53 77.60 41.84
CA ASN A 277 12.48 77.16 43.24
C ASN A 277 11.15 76.48 43.66
N THR A 278 10.26 76.14 42.71
CA THR A 278 9.07 75.33 42.98
C THR A 278 9.35 73.83 42.75
N LYS A 279 8.58 72.96 43.43
CA LYS A 279 8.71 71.50 43.30
C LYS A 279 8.02 71.01 42.03
N ALA A 280 8.65 70.07 41.34
CA ALA A 280 7.99 69.32 40.28
C ALA A 280 7.03 68.27 40.88
N ILE A 281 5.94 68.00 40.16
CA ILE A 281 4.90 67.01 40.49
C ILE A 281 4.62 66.16 39.24
N GLY A 282 4.13 64.94 39.43
CA GLY A 282 3.84 63.98 38.35
C GLY A 282 5.10 63.36 37.73
N TRP A 283 4.97 62.87 36.50
CA TRP A 283 6.06 62.27 35.73
C TRP A 283 7.09 63.33 35.28
N ILE A 284 8.36 63.09 35.57
CA ILE A 284 9.48 63.90 35.06
C ILE A 284 10.57 63.02 34.47
N LYS A 285 11.31 63.56 33.51
CA LYS A 285 12.52 62.94 32.94
C LYS A 285 13.65 63.98 32.95
N PRO A 286 14.33 64.20 34.08
CA PRO A 286 15.40 65.19 34.18
C PRO A 286 16.71 64.76 33.52
N ASP A 287 16.84 63.45 33.27
CA ASP A 287 17.97 62.81 32.60
C ASP A 287 17.46 61.74 31.61
N ARG A 288 18.11 60.58 31.51
CA ARG A 288 17.66 59.47 30.65
C ARG A 288 16.52 58.63 31.28
N ASN A 289 16.22 58.85 32.56
CA ASN A 289 15.28 58.04 33.33
C ASN A 289 14.03 58.84 33.71
N TRP A 290 12.91 58.14 33.76
CA TRP A 290 11.65 58.69 34.25
C TRP A 290 11.53 58.50 35.76
N TYR A 291 10.94 59.49 36.44
CA TYR A 291 10.64 59.51 37.86
C TYR A 291 9.20 60.01 38.06
N TYR A 292 8.60 59.69 39.21
CA TYR A 292 7.29 60.24 39.59
C TYR A 292 7.38 60.98 40.93
N LEU A 293 6.81 62.18 40.98
CA LEU A 293 6.66 62.99 42.19
C LEU A 293 5.17 63.07 42.53
N ASN A 294 4.79 62.80 43.78
CA ASN A 294 3.41 62.97 44.23
C ASN A 294 3.00 64.46 44.32
N ASP A 295 1.77 64.75 44.74
CA ASP A 295 1.22 66.12 44.71
C ASP A 295 1.94 67.10 45.65
N ASP A 296 2.64 66.63 46.70
CA ASP A 296 3.53 67.43 47.55
C ASP A 296 4.99 67.48 47.05
N GLY A 297 5.26 66.91 45.88
CA GLY A 297 6.54 66.92 45.17
C GLY A 297 7.55 65.87 45.63
N LYS A 298 7.17 64.97 46.55
CA LYS A 298 8.00 63.88 47.04
C LYS A 298 8.10 62.77 46.01
N MET A 299 9.32 62.32 45.75
CA MET A 299 9.62 61.21 44.86
C MET A 299 9.09 59.90 45.42
N ILE A 300 8.40 59.15 44.58
CA ILE A 300 7.92 57.81 44.94
C ILE A 300 8.86 56.72 44.42
N THR A 301 8.96 55.67 45.22
CA THR A 301 9.59 54.39 44.88
C THR A 301 8.52 53.29 45.02
N GLY A 302 8.66 52.18 44.29
CA GLY A 302 7.71 51.07 44.30
C GLY A 302 6.58 51.23 43.27
N TRP A 303 5.47 50.54 43.52
CA TRP A 303 4.32 50.50 42.61
C TRP A 303 3.54 51.82 42.56
N LYS A 304 3.18 52.25 41.35
CA LYS A 304 2.33 53.41 41.11
C LYS A 304 1.24 53.06 40.10
N ASN A 305 -0.02 53.20 40.50
CA ASN A 305 -1.16 53.21 39.57
C ASN A 305 -1.38 54.65 39.09
N ASP A 306 -1.32 54.86 37.78
CA ASP A 306 -1.61 56.13 37.14
C ASP A 306 -2.63 55.91 36.01
N ASN A 307 -3.84 56.46 36.19
CA ASN A 307 -4.97 56.30 35.26
C ASN A 307 -5.26 54.84 34.87
N GLY A 308 -5.23 53.92 35.85
CA GLY A 308 -5.53 52.50 35.63
C GLY A 308 -4.36 51.69 35.07
N LYS A 309 -3.22 52.32 34.78
CA LYS A 309 -1.98 51.65 34.36
C LYS A 309 -1.00 51.55 35.53
N TRP A 310 -0.30 50.43 35.64
CA TRP A 310 0.67 50.18 36.70
C TRP A 310 2.09 50.41 36.22
N TYR A 311 2.90 51.04 37.07
CA TYR A 311 4.31 51.32 36.86
C TYR A 311 5.09 50.93 38.11
N TYR A 312 6.40 50.69 37.96
CA TYR A 312 7.28 50.43 39.10
C TYR A 312 8.51 51.32 39.06
N LEU A 313 8.74 52.06 40.14
CA LEU A 313 9.91 52.88 40.34
C LEU A 313 10.86 52.09 41.26
N ASP A 314 12.12 51.90 40.86
CA ASP A 314 13.07 51.16 41.69
C ASP A 314 13.46 51.93 42.97
N SER A 315 14.38 51.39 43.76
CA SER A 315 14.83 52.02 45.01
C SER A 315 15.48 53.40 44.84
N SER A 316 15.92 53.73 43.62
CA SER A 316 16.45 55.05 43.26
C SER A 316 15.37 55.99 42.70
N GLY A 317 14.14 55.51 42.54
CA GLY A 317 13.03 56.25 41.95
C GLY A 317 12.95 56.16 40.43
N MET A 318 13.85 55.41 39.79
CA MET A 318 13.89 55.25 38.33
C MET A 318 12.80 54.31 37.85
N LEU A 319 12.09 54.70 36.78
CA LEU A 319 11.09 53.88 36.12
C LEU A 319 11.71 52.60 35.55
N VAL A 320 11.19 51.46 36.00
CA VAL A 320 11.55 50.14 35.49
C VAL A 320 10.90 49.89 34.14
N LYS A 321 11.67 49.27 33.25
CA LYS A 321 11.25 48.76 31.95
C LYS A 321 11.75 47.32 31.81
N ASP A 322 11.15 46.57 30.89
CA ASP A 322 11.50 45.16 30.63
C ASP A 322 11.28 44.27 31.87
N TRP A 323 11.85 43.06 31.88
CA TRP A 323 11.74 42.11 32.98
C TRP A 323 12.37 42.62 34.28
N LYS A 324 11.60 42.58 35.37
CA LYS A 324 12.09 42.88 36.73
C LYS A 324 11.54 41.91 37.76
N LYS A 325 12.43 41.37 38.58
CA LYS A 325 12.05 40.58 39.77
C LYS A 325 11.78 41.52 40.95
N ILE A 326 10.55 41.49 41.47
CA ILE A 326 10.06 42.32 42.58
C ILE A 326 9.40 41.38 43.60
N ASN A 327 9.86 41.40 44.85
CA ASN A 327 9.30 40.56 45.93
C ASN A 327 9.16 39.08 45.53
N ASN A 328 10.22 38.55 44.92
CA ASN A 328 10.34 37.18 44.39
C ASN A 328 9.51 36.84 43.14
N ASN A 329 8.68 37.75 42.63
CA ASN A 329 7.89 37.56 41.40
C ASN A 329 8.49 38.33 40.23
N TRP A 330 8.45 37.77 39.03
CA TRP A 330 8.85 38.46 37.80
C TRP A 330 7.69 39.27 37.24
N TYR A 331 7.97 40.47 36.75
CA TYR A 331 7.03 41.36 36.08
C TYR A 331 7.66 41.84 34.78
N LEU A 332 6.83 42.07 33.76
CA LEU A 332 7.26 42.63 32.48
C LEU A 332 6.68 44.03 32.30
N PHE A 333 7.52 44.99 31.92
CA PHE A 333 7.13 46.37 31.66
C PHE A 333 7.47 46.77 30.22
N ASN A 334 6.58 47.50 29.55
CA ASN A 334 6.81 47.94 28.18
C ASN A 334 7.75 49.15 28.06
N ASN A 335 7.92 49.63 26.82
CA ASN A 335 8.62 50.87 26.43
C ASN A 335 8.34 52.10 27.31
N SER A 336 7.08 52.24 27.70
CA SER A 336 6.56 53.35 28.50
C SER A 336 6.63 53.08 30.01
N GLY A 337 7.13 51.90 30.41
CA GLY A 337 7.16 51.45 31.80
C GLY A 337 5.83 50.95 32.33
N GLU A 338 4.84 50.74 31.46
CA GLU A 338 3.55 50.18 31.84
C GLU A 338 3.69 48.67 32.05
N MET A 339 3.17 48.17 33.16
CA MET A 339 3.13 46.76 33.50
C MET A 339 2.26 46.00 32.51
N ILE A 340 2.78 44.87 32.03
CA ILE A 340 2.12 44.02 31.04
C ILE A 340 1.45 42.82 31.73
N THR A 341 0.28 42.48 31.23
CA THR A 341 -0.49 41.27 31.58
C THR A 341 -0.77 40.43 30.32
N GLY A 342 -1.28 39.21 30.51
CA GLY A 342 -1.57 38.27 29.43
C GLY A 342 -0.35 37.50 28.93
N ILE A 343 -0.52 36.77 27.81
CA ILE A 343 0.56 35.99 27.18
C ILE A 343 1.43 36.91 26.33
N GLN A 344 2.75 36.85 26.54
CA GLN A 344 3.73 37.71 25.89
C GLN A 344 4.90 36.90 25.35
N TYR A 345 5.35 37.24 24.13
CA TYR A 345 6.55 36.66 23.52
C TYR A 345 7.70 37.66 23.62
N ASP A 346 8.74 37.32 24.36
CA ASP A 346 9.88 38.22 24.66
C ASP A 346 11.09 38.02 23.72
N GLY A 347 10.95 37.16 22.71
CA GLY A 347 12.03 36.77 21.80
C GLY A 347 12.80 35.52 22.24
N SER A 348 12.69 35.11 23.50
CA SER A 348 13.23 33.84 24.01
C SER A 348 12.15 32.78 24.19
N GLY A 349 10.90 33.19 24.43
CA GLY A 349 9.76 32.31 24.63
C GLY A 349 8.47 33.05 24.95
N LEU A 350 7.38 32.29 25.08
CA LEU A 350 6.09 32.79 25.55
C LEU A 350 6.02 32.70 27.07
N TYR A 351 5.48 33.72 27.73
CA TYR A 351 5.26 33.77 29.17
C TYR A 351 3.87 34.33 29.47
N TYR A 352 3.23 33.85 30.53
CA TYR A 352 1.94 34.37 30.98
C TYR A 352 2.11 35.28 32.19
N LEU A 353 1.71 36.54 32.04
CA LEU A 353 1.65 37.53 33.11
C LEU A 353 0.19 37.57 33.61
N GLU A 354 -0.02 37.21 34.87
CA GLU A 354 -1.35 37.19 35.49
C GLU A 354 -1.96 38.61 35.58
N ASP A 355 -3.22 38.74 35.96
CA ASP A 355 -3.88 40.06 36.09
C ASP A 355 -3.19 40.98 37.11
N SER A 356 -2.48 40.39 38.08
CA SER A 356 -1.60 41.08 39.03
C SER A 356 -0.30 41.59 38.40
N GLY A 357 0.00 41.21 37.16
CA GLY A 357 1.25 41.43 36.43
C GLY A 357 2.37 40.47 36.77
N SER A 358 2.22 39.61 37.78
CA SER A 358 3.23 38.61 38.10
C SER A 358 3.26 37.52 37.04
N MET A 359 4.46 37.14 36.62
CA MET A 359 4.66 35.99 35.74
C MET A 359 4.22 34.71 36.44
N ALA A 360 3.30 34.00 35.81
CA ALA A 360 2.89 32.69 36.25
C ALA A 360 4.10 31.74 36.23
N THR A 361 4.36 31.12 37.37
CA THR A 361 5.41 30.08 37.55
C THR A 361 4.80 28.68 37.59
N LYS A 362 3.64 28.52 36.95
CA LYS A 362 2.91 27.25 36.87
C LYS A 362 3.80 26.23 36.16
N ASP A 363 3.82 25.00 36.66
CA ASP A 363 4.48 23.87 36.02
C ASP A 363 3.38 22.92 35.53
N GLY A 364 3.34 22.67 34.22
CA GLY A 364 2.36 21.83 33.55
C GLY A 364 1.18 22.58 32.93
N TRP A 365 0.07 21.86 32.78
CA TRP A 365 -1.13 22.29 32.07
C TRP A 365 -1.88 23.44 32.76
N PHE A 366 -2.29 24.44 32.01
CA PHE A 366 -3.23 25.47 32.47
C PHE A 366 -4.18 25.93 31.36
N LYS A 367 -5.36 26.40 31.76
CA LYS A 367 -6.43 26.83 30.84
C LYS A 367 -6.67 28.34 30.95
N LEU A 368 -6.75 29.03 29.82
CA LEU A 368 -7.02 30.47 29.72
C LEU A 368 -7.95 30.74 28.51
N ASN A 369 -9.07 31.43 28.73
CA ASN A 369 -10.04 31.77 27.67
C ASN A 369 -10.43 30.58 26.78
N ASP A 370 -10.77 29.47 27.43
CA ASP A 370 -11.12 28.19 26.79
C ASP A 370 -10.03 27.49 25.97
N LYS A 371 -8.79 27.98 26.02
CA LYS A 371 -7.62 27.36 25.41
C LYS A 371 -6.70 26.73 26.47
N TRP A 372 -6.10 25.59 26.13
CA TRP A 372 -5.10 24.91 26.96
C TRP A 372 -3.69 25.31 26.58
N TYR A 373 -2.81 25.40 27.57
CA TYR A 373 -1.40 25.75 27.45
C TYR A 373 -0.59 24.83 28.39
N TYR A 374 0.70 24.73 28.14
CA TYR A 374 1.64 24.03 29.02
C TYR A 374 2.83 24.91 29.32
N SER A 375 3.12 25.14 30.60
CA SER A 375 4.28 25.90 31.04
C SER A 375 5.32 24.99 31.71
N GLU A 376 6.58 25.26 31.44
CA GLU A 376 7.71 24.65 32.15
C GLU A 376 7.88 25.30 33.53
N LYS A 377 8.64 24.66 34.44
CA LYS A 377 9.08 25.25 35.72
C LYS A 377 9.69 26.64 35.63
N SER A 378 10.23 27.00 34.47
CA SER A 378 10.80 28.32 34.19
C SER A 378 9.73 29.41 33.96
N GLY A 379 8.45 29.03 33.83
CA GLY A 379 7.34 29.88 33.39
C GLY A 379 7.19 29.97 31.87
N LYS A 380 8.12 29.40 31.10
CA LYS A 380 8.07 29.40 29.63
C LYS A 380 6.97 28.48 29.13
N ILE A 381 6.11 28.99 28.26
CA ILE A 381 5.02 28.27 27.63
C ILE A 381 5.55 27.52 26.40
N LYS A 382 5.13 26.26 26.25
CA LYS A 382 5.48 25.41 25.12
C LYS A 382 4.82 25.87 23.82
N THR A 383 5.59 25.78 22.74
CA THR A 383 5.14 25.83 21.35
C THR A 383 5.63 24.59 20.62
N GLY A 384 5.02 24.25 19.49
CA GLY A 384 5.37 23.09 18.68
C GLY A 384 5.03 21.75 19.35
N TRP A 385 5.76 20.71 18.96
CA TRP A 385 5.56 19.35 19.45
C TRP A 385 6.00 19.19 20.90
N PHE A 386 5.14 18.57 21.71
CA PHE A 386 5.42 18.24 23.10
C PHE A 386 4.97 16.81 23.38
N LYS A 387 5.84 16.00 23.98
CA LYS A 387 5.53 14.63 24.36
C LYS A 387 5.52 14.51 25.88
N GLU A 388 4.44 13.96 26.41
CA GLU A 388 4.25 13.66 27.83
C GLU A 388 3.75 12.22 27.92
N ASP A 389 4.53 11.38 28.61
CA ASP A 389 4.35 9.92 28.65
C ASP A 389 4.25 9.30 27.23
N GLU A 390 3.14 8.64 26.92
CA GLU A 390 2.86 8.04 25.61
C GLU A 390 2.17 9.00 24.64
N ASN A 391 1.70 10.16 25.13
CA ASN A 391 0.91 11.11 24.34
C ASN A 391 1.77 12.22 23.73
N SER A 392 1.49 12.55 22.48
CA SER A 392 2.08 13.72 21.81
C SER A 392 1.02 14.80 21.64
N TYR A 393 1.40 16.04 21.87
CA TYR A 393 0.56 17.23 21.79
C TYR A 393 1.24 18.23 20.85
N TYR A 394 0.45 19.17 20.33
CA TYR A 394 0.98 20.28 19.57
C TYR A 394 0.42 21.60 20.08
N PHE A 395 1.33 22.54 20.35
CA PHE A 395 1.01 23.90 20.74
C PHE A 395 1.29 24.83 19.58
N GLN A 396 0.32 25.66 19.21
CA GLN A 396 0.46 26.63 18.14
C GLN A 396 1.46 27.74 18.55
N GLY A 397 1.74 28.64 17.61
CA GLY A 397 2.63 29.77 17.86
C GLY A 397 2.15 30.78 18.90
N ASP A 398 0.85 30.81 19.20
CA ASP A 398 0.28 31.56 20.33
C ASP A 398 0.35 30.79 21.66
N GLY A 399 0.95 29.59 21.67
CA GLY A 399 1.08 28.70 22.82
C GLY A 399 -0.17 27.84 23.08
N SER A 400 -1.26 28.04 22.33
CA SER A 400 -2.49 27.28 22.56
C SER A 400 -2.42 25.87 21.98
N MET A 401 -2.88 24.89 22.73
CA MET A 401 -2.97 23.49 22.31
C MET A 401 -4.06 23.31 21.26
N ILE A 402 -3.79 22.53 20.23
CA ILE A 402 -4.78 22.17 19.21
C ILE A 402 -5.52 20.87 19.53
N THR A 403 -6.74 20.77 19.00
CA THR A 403 -7.55 19.54 18.93
C THR A 403 -8.10 19.40 17.51
N GLY A 404 -8.58 18.21 17.15
CA GLY A 404 -9.15 17.91 15.84
C GLY A 404 -8.11 17.84 14.70
N LEU A 405 -8.57 18.06 13.47
CA LEU A 405 -7.75 18.00 12.26
C LEU A 405 -6.99 19.30 12.01
N ASN A 406 -5.67 19.20 11.94
CA ASN A 406 -4.79 20.35 11.74
C ASN A 406 -3.66 20.04 10.76
N LYS A 407 -3.22 21.07 10.03
CA LYS A 407 -2.05 21.01 9.15
C LYS A 407 -0.84 21.63 9.84
N ILE A 408 0.23 20.84 9.92
CA ILE A 408 1.52 21.24 10.48
C ILE A 408 2.57 20.94 9.41
N ASN A 409 3.27 21.96 8.92
CA ASN A 409 4.28 21.83 7.86
C ASN A 409 3.78 21.08 6.62
N SER A 410 2.58 21.43 6.15
CA SER A 410 1.88 20.79 5.01
C SER A 410 1.46 19.33 5.21
N LYS A 411 1.63 18.76 6.41
CA LYS A 411 1.15 17.43 6.76
C LYS A 411 -0.08 17.53 7.66
N THR A 412 -1.04 16.63 7.49
CA THR A 412 -2.29 16.61 8.25
C THR A 412 -2.17 15.66 9.44
N TYR A 413 -2.61 16.13 10.61
CA TYR A 413 -2.61 15.40 11.88
C TYR A 413 -4.01 15.44 12.53
N MET A 414 -4.32 14.43 13.33
CA MET A 414 -5.52 14.39 14.16
C MET A 414 -5.14 14.42 15.64
N PHE A 415 -5.84 15.25 16.40
CA PHE A 415 -5.74 15.31 17.85
C PHE A 415 -7.12 15.06 18.46
N ASN A 416 -7.19 14.23 19.50
CA ASN A 416 -8.46 13.92 20.15
C ASN A 416 -8.95 15.10 21.03
N GLY A 417 -10.07 14.93 21.74
CA GLY A 417 -10.64 15.97 22.60
C GLY A 417 -9.74 16.41 23.76
N SER A 418 -8.76 15.60 24.17
CA SER A 418 -7.76 15.98 25.17
C SER A 418 -6.49 16.58 24.55
N GLY A 419 -6.43 16.72 23.22
CA GLY A 419 -5.28 17.21 22.48
C GLY A 419 -4.17 16.20 22.25
N ALA A 420 -4.37 14.94 22.64
CA ALA A 420 -3.40 13.90 22.34
C ALA A 420 -3.51 13.52 20.86
N MET A 421 -2.36 13.43 20.20
CA MET A 421 -2.21 13.02 18.81
C MET A 421 -2.72 11.60 18.62
N VAL A 422 -3.47 11.40 17.55
CA VAL A 422 -4.11 10.15 17.23
C VAL A 422 -3.32 9.41 16.16
N THR A 423 -3.20 8.10 16.33
CA THR A 423 -2.62 7.15 15.37
C THR A 423 -3.62 6.02 15.10
N GLY A 424 -3.48 5.35 13.96
CA GLY A 424 -4.36 4.26 13.53
C GLY A 424 -5.66 4.74 12.89
N TRP A 425 -6.66 3.86 12.91
CA TRP A 425 -7.96 4.06 12.25
C TRP A 425 -8.88 5.00 13.01
N ILE A 426 -9.43 5.99 12.31
CA ILE A 426 -10.42 6.94 12.82
C ILE A 426 -11.59 7.05 11.87
N SER A 427 -12.81 7.00 12.43
CA SER A 427 -14.05 7.20 11.68
C SER A 427 -14.53 8.65 11.82
N GLN A 428 -14.73 9.33 10.70
CA GLN A 428 -15.32 10.67 10.63
C GLN A 428 -16.24 10.78 9.40
N ASN A 429 -17.40 11.43 9.57
CA ASN A 429 -18.36 11.69 8.50
C ASN A 429 -18.71 10.42 7.67
N ASN A 430 -18.83 9.27 8.34
CA ASN A 430 -19.07 7.94 7.75
C ASN A 430 -17.92 7.36 6.89
N TYR A 431 -16.73 7.95 6.95
CA TYR A 431 -15.53 7.42 6.30
C TYR A 431 -14.44 7.10 7.32
N TRP A 432 -13.62 6.11 6.99
CA TRP A 432 -12.44 5.75 7.77
C TRP A 432 -11.21 6.47 7.23
N TYR A 433 -10.33 6.89 8.13
CA TYR A 433 -9.05 7.53 7.85
C TYR A 433 -7.99 6.81 8.66
N TYR A 434 -6.76 6.78 8.15
CA TYR A 434 -5.65 6.16 8.87
C TYR A 434 -4.56 7.19 9.16
N PHE A 435 -4.11 7.25 10.41
CA PHE A 435 -2.98 8.08 10.82
C PHE A 435 -1.79 7.17 11.12
N ASN A 436 -0.66 7.43 10.47
CA ASN A 436 0.57 6.66 10.64
C ASN A 436 1.08 6.77 12.08
N GLN A 437 2.07 5.94 12.44
CA GLN A 437 2.69 5.98 13.77
C GLN A 437 3.37 7.33 14.08
N ASP A 438 3.79 8.07 13.05
CA ASP A 438 4.31 9.43 13.18
C ASP A 438 3.19 10.50 13.27
N GLY A 439 1.92 10.08 13.29
CA GLY A 439 0.73 10.92 13.38
C GLY A 439 0.26 11.51 12.06
N THR A 440 0.96 11.27 10.94
CA THR A 440 0.57 11.85 9.65
C THR A 440 -0.61 11.10 9.04
N MET A 441 -1.58 11.82 8.48
CA MET A 441 -2.70 11.21 7.76
C MET A 441 -2.17 10.49 6.51
N ALA A 442 -2.47 9.20 6.40
CA ALA A 442 -2.08 8.39 5.27
C ALA A 442 -2.98 8.63 4.05
N THR A 443 -2.37 8.49 2.88
CA THR A 443 -3.02 8.48 1.56
C THR A 443 -2.37 7.38 0.73
N GLY A 444 -3.08 6.86 -0.28
CA GLY A 444 -2.61 5.74 -1.09
C GLY A 444 -2.75 4.39 -0.40
N TRP A 445 -1.98 3.40 -0.84
CA TRP A 445 -1.97 2.06 -0.23
C TRP A 445 -1.28 2.06 1.12
N ILE A 446 -1.93 1.46 2.11
CA ILE A 446 -1.33 1.11 3.39
C ILE A 446 -1.50 -0.38 3.66
N LYS A 447 -0.69 -0.90 4.59
CA LYS A 447 -0.82 -2.24 5.13
C LYS A 447 -1.01 -2.15 6.64
N ASP A 448 -2.07 -2.78 7.13
CA ASP A 448 -2.35 -2.89 8.55
C ASP A 448 -2.58 -4.38 8.89
N GLY A 449 -1.63 -4.95 9.63
CA GLY A 449 -1.52 -6.41 9.82
C GLY A 449 -1.29 -7.15 8.50
N THR A 450 -2.17 -8.11 8.18
CA THR A 450 -2.11 -8.89 6.94
C THR A 450 -2.89 -8.26 5.79
N ASN A 451 -3.67 -7.22 6.04
CA ASN A 451 -4.58 -6.62 5.07
C ASN A 451 -3.98 -5.36 4.46
N SER A 452 -4.24 -5.16 3.17
CA SER A 452 -3.94 -3.91 2.47
C SER A 452 -5.21 -3.06 2.34
N TYR A 453 -5.09 -1.74 2.42
CA TYR A 453 -6.20 -0.79 2.31
C TYR A 453 -5.76 0.35 1.39
N TYR A 454 -6.71 0.97 0.70
CA TYR A 454 -6.44 2.17 -0.09
C TYR A 454 -7.13 3.38 0.52
N LEU A 455 -6.39 4.45 0.74
CA LEU A 455 -6.90 5.76 1.16
C LEU A 455 -6.82 6.69 -0.05
N TYR A 456 -7.89 7.40 -0.37
CA TYR A 456 -7.86 8.44 -1.39
C TYR A 456 -6.89 9.58 -1.02
N ASP A 457 -6.60 10.48 -1.96
CA ASP A 457 -5.87 11.74 -1.69
C ASP A 457 -6.57 12.63 -0.64
N THR A 458 -7.86 12.40 -0.42
CA THR A 458 -8.67 13.02 0.63
C THR A 458 -8.44 12.40 2.01
N GLY A 459 -7.69 11.29 2.08
CA GLY A 459 -7.44 10.48 3.27
C GLY A 459 -8.52 9.42 3.55
N ALA A 460 -9.68 9.50 2.88
CA ALA A 460 -10.78 8.59 3.11
C ALA A 460 -10.47 7.19 2.57
N MET A 461 -10.78 6.16 3.34
CA MET A 461 -10.63 4.76 2.97
C MET A 461 -11.64 4.38 1.90
N ALA A 462 -11.14 3.76 0.83
CA ALA A 462 -11.94 3.27 -0.27
C ALA A 462 -12.66 1.96 0.07
N LYS A 463 -13.80 1.75 -0.58
CA LYS A 463 -14.62 0.53 -0.57
C LYS A 463 -15.13 0.23 -1.98
N GLY A 464 -15.46 -1.03 -2.24
CA GLY A 464 -15.94 -1.48 -3.54
C GLY A 464 -14.87 -1.37 -4.63
N TRP A 465 -15.30 -1.18 -5.88
CA TRP A 465 -14.41 -1.03 -7.01
C TRP A 465 -13.74 0.34 -7.01
N ILE A 466 -12.42 0.36 -7.13
CA ILE A 466 -11.66 1.57 -7.44
C ILE A 466 -10.82 1.35 -8.69
N SER A 467 -10.70 2.40 -9.50
CA SER A 467 -9.77 2.43 -10.63
C SER A 467 -8.61 3.34 -10.29
N LEU A 468 -7.42 2.77 -10.22
CA LEU A 468 -6.17 3.47 -9.97
C LEU A 468 -5.36 3.46 -11.25
N SER A 469 -5.31 4.60 -11.94
CA SER A 469 -4.56 4.76 -13.19
C SER A 469 -4.88 3.67 -14.24
N GLY A 470 -6.16 3.25 -14.37
CA GLY A 470 -6.59 2.22 -15.32
C GLY A 470 -6.55 0.77 -14.78
N ALA A 471 -5.93 0.54 -13.63
CA ALA A 471 -5.97 -0.75 -12.94
C ALA A 471 -7.10 -0.78 -11.91
N TRP A 472 -8.05 -1.70 -12.09
CA TRP A 472 -9.14 -1.90 -11.15
C TRP A 472 -8.69 -2.74 -9.95
N HIS A 473 -9.13 -2.35 -8.76
CA HIS A 473 -9.00 -3.11 -7.53
C HIS A 473 -10.37 -3.18 -6.85
N TYR A 474 -10.56 -4.15 -5.97
CA TYR A 474 -11.77 -4.23 -5.15
C TYR A 474 -11.41 -4.21 -3.68
N LEU A 475 -12.01 -3.28 -2.96
CA LEU A 475 -11.91 -3.17 -1.51
C LEU A 475 -13.20 -3.72 -0.94
N LYS A 476 -13.10 -4.67 -0.01
CA LYS A 476 -14.26 -5.24 0.68
C LYS A 476 -14.99 -4.15 1.47
N GLU A 477 -16.16 -4.44 2.02
CA GLU A 477 -16.86 -3.51 2.93
C GLU A 477 -16.02 -3.13 4.16
N SER A 478 -15.11 -3.99 4.58
CA SER A 478 -14.13 -3.70 5.63
C SER A 478 -12.99 -2.77 5.18
N GLY A 479 -12.92 -2.40 3.89
CA GLY A 479 -11.82 -1.68 3.26
C GLY A 479 -10.62 -2.55 2.87
N ALA A 480 -10.57 -3.80 3.33
CA ALA A 480 -9.47 -4.70 3.01
C ALA A 480 -9.50 -5.06 1.52
N MET A 481 -8.35 -4.94 0.85
CA MET A 481 -8.15 -5.32 -0.53
C MET A 481 -8.51 -6.78 -0.73
N ALA A 482 -9.33 -7.06 -1.73
CA ALA A 482 -9.58 -8.40 -2.18
C ALA A 482 -8.50 -8.88 -3.15
N THR A 483 -8.24 -10.17 -3.09
CA THR A 483 -7.35 -10.91 -3.97
C THR A 483 -8.05 -12.21 -4.35
N GLY A 484 -7.67 -12.81 -5.47
CA GLY A 484 -8.32 -13.98 -6.01
C GLY A 484 -9.70 -13.67 -6.60
N TRP A 485 -10.56 -14.70 -6.67
CA TRP A 485 -11.89 -14.56 -7.22
C TRP A 485 -12.81 -13.73 -6.33
N ILE A 486 -13.54 -12.81 -6.95
CA ILE A 486 -14.66 -12.09 -6.33
C ILE A 486 -15.87 -12.11 -7.24
N THR A 487 -17.06 -11.98 -6.64
CA THR A 487 -18.32 -11.80 -7.36
C THR A 487 -18.86 -10.42 -7.04
N SER A 488 -19.16 -9.64 -8.08
CA SER A 488 -19.72 -8.29 -7.96
C SER A 488 -20.82 -8.11 -8.99
N ASN A 489 -22.01 -7.69 -8.55
CA ASN A 489 -23.19 -7.47 -9.41
C ASN A 489 -23.56 -8.67 -10.32
N GLY A 490 -23.32 -9.91 -9.85
CA GLY A 490 -23.63 -11.14 -10.59
C GLY A 490 -22.54 -11.61 -11.56
N ASP A 491 -21.49 -10.82 -11.78
CA ASP A 491 -20.32 -11.19 -12.58
C ASP A 491 -19.16 -11.60 -11.68
N SER A 492 -18.30 -12.52 -12.16
CA SER A 492 -17.08 -12.93 -11.47
C SER A 492 -15.84 -12.30 -12.08
N TYR A 493 -14.92 -11.87 -11.22
CA TYR A 493 -13.68 -11.21 -11.56
C TYR A 493 -12.53 -11.85 -10.80
N TYR A 494 -11.33 -11.84 -11.37
CA TYR A 494 -10.14 -12.30 -10.66
C TYR A 494 -9.21 -11.11 -10.38
N LEU A 495 -8.88 -10.95 -9.10
CA LEU A 495 -7.86 -10.02 -8.66
C LEU A 495 -6.56 -10.77 -8.42
N ASP A 496 -5.46 -10.29 -8.97
CA ASP A 496 -4.14 -10.89 -8.81
C ASP A 496 -3.79 -11.10 -7.33
N SER A 497 -3.24 -12.26 -7.00
CA SER A 497 -3.05 -12.67 -5.61
C SER A 497 -1.94 -11.90 -4.88
N ALA A 498 -0.99 -11.32 -5.62
CA ALA A 498 0.08 -10.52 -5.06
C ALA A 498 -0.27 -9.03 -5.02
N THR A 499 -0.94 -8.53 -6.06
CA THR A 499 -1.13 -7.10 -6.30
C THR A 499 -2.57 -6.61 -6.11
N GLY A 500 -3.57 -7.51 -6.09
CA GLY A 500 -4.98 -7.16 -6.01
C GLY A 500 -5.56 -6.53 -7.29
N ARG A 501 -4.79 -6.49 -8.37
CA ARG A 501 -5.19 -5.91 -9.66
C ARG A 501 -6.19 -6.80 -10.38
N LEU A 502 -7.22 -6.21 -10.97
CA LEU A 502 -8.12 -6.90 -11.87
C LEU A 502 -7.35 -7.42 -13.08
N VAL A 503 -7.38 -8.73 -13.21
CA VAL A 503 -6.77 -9.44 -14.32
C VAL A 503 -7.77 -9.44 -15.49
N THR A 504 -7.30 -9.19 -16.71
CA THR A 504 -8.12 -9.18 -17.94
C THR A 504 -7.41 -9.91 -19.08
N ASN A 505 -8.15 -10.26 -20.13
CA ASN A 505 -7.61 -10.84 -21.37
C ASN A 505 -6.69 -12.06 -21.18
N THR A 506 -6.98 -12.90 -20.20
CA THR A 506 -6.14 -14.05 -19.88
C THR A 506 -7.00 -15.19 -19.36
N THR A 507 -6.35 -16.24 -18.90
CA THR A 507 -6.99 -17.39 -18.32
C THR A 507 -6.42 -17.62 -16.92
N ILE A 508 -7.28 -17.58 -15.91
CA ILE A 508 -6.88 -17.83 -14.51
C ILE A 508 -7.61 -19.06 -13.99
N GLU A 509 -6.83 -20.02 -13.50
CA GLU A 509 -7.33 -21.35 -13.04
C GLU A 509 -8.13 -22.08 -14.14
N GLY A 510 -7.94 -21.66 -15.40
CA GLY A 510 -8.57 -22.14 -16.63
C GLY A 510 -9.89 -21.43 -17.03
N TYR A 511 -10.32 -20.38 -16.31
CA TYR A 511 -11.40 -19.51 -16.72
C TYR A 511 -10.89 -18.40 -17.63
N LYS A 512 -11.48 -18.27 -18.83
CA LYS A 512 -11.18 -17.15 -19.72
C LYS A 512 -11.78 -15.87 -19.14
N ILE A 513 -10.93 -14.90 -18.86
CA ILE A 513 -11.30 -13.56 -18.44
C ILE A 513 -11.25 -12.66 -19.67
N GLY A 514 -12.37 -11.97 -19.92
CA GLY A 514 -12.50 -11.04 -21.04
C GLY A 514 -11.67 -9.78 -20.89
N SER A 515 -11.67 -8.96 -21.94
CA SER A 515 -11.11 -7.61 -21.91
C SER A 515 -11.88 -6.71 -20.94
N ASP A 516 -13.14 -7.03 -20.68
CA ASP A 516 -14.00 -6.41 -19.67
C ASP A 516 -13.67 -6.84 -18.23
N GLY A 517 -12.71 -7.76 -18.04
CA GLY A 517 -12.33 -8.34 -16.76
C GLY A 517 -13.32 -9.39 -16.23
N LYS A 518 -14.41 -9.63 -16.95
CA LYS A 518 -15.43 -10.60 -16.55
C LYS A 518 -14.98 -12.00 -16.90
N ARG A 519 -15.28 -12.92 -16.00
CA ARG A 519 -15.21 -14.35 -16.29
C ARG A 519 -16.21 -14.67 -17.40
N LYS A 520 -15.73 -15.03 -18.58
CA LYS A 520 -16.59 -15.46 -19.67
C LYS A 520 -17.11 -16.86 -19.35
N ASN A 521 -18.43 -17.02 -19.36
CA ASN A 521 -19.03 -18.34 -19.44
C ASN A 521 -18.75 -18.89 -20.84
N SER A 522 -18.39 -20.17 -20.95
CA SER A 522 -18.29 -20.84 -22.25
C SER A 522 -19.68 -20.98 -22.86
N SER A 523 -20.25 -19.91 -23.41
CA SER A 523 -21.51 -19.96 -24.12
C SER A 523 -21.28 -20.49 -25.52
N SER A 524 -21.69 -21.74 -25.74
CA SER A 524 -22.56 -22.12 -26.86
C SER A 524 -22.40 -21.27 -28.13
N GLU A 525 -21.47 -21.66 -29.00
CA GLU A 525 -21.64 -21.37 -30.42
C GLU A 525 -22.76 -22.28 -30.94
N ASN A 526 -23.86 -21.63 -31.33
CA ASN A 526 -24.97 -22.22 -32.06
C ASN A 526 -24.45 -22.90 -33.33
N ASN A 527 -24.50 -24.23 -33.37
CA ASN A 527 -24.57 -24.94 -34.64
C ASN A 527 -26.03 -25.33 -34.90
N THR A 528 -26.81 -24.36 -35.38
CA THR A 528 -28.04 -24.67 -36.09
C THR A 528 -27.65 -25.24 -37.45
N ASN A 529 -27.71 -26.56 -37.58
CA ASN A 529 -28.14 -27.19 -38.82
C ASN A 529 -28.73 -28.57 -38.53
N ASN A 530 -30.06 -28.60 -38.61
CA ASN A 530 -30.87 -29.78 -38.76
C ASN A 530 -30.59 -30.39 -40.14
N GLY A 531 -30.25 -31.68 -40.18
CA GLY A 531 -30.00 -32.39 -41.42
C GLY A 531 -29.74 -33.86 -41.14
N ASN A 532 -30.82 -34.65 -41.19
CA ASN A 532 -30.78 -36.11 -41.32
C ASN A 532 -29.65 -36.57 -42.26
N ASN A 533 -28.84 -37.53 -41.81
CA ASN A 533 -28.64 -38.80 -42.49
C ASN A 533 -27.65 -39.69 -41.72
N ASN A 534 -28.17 -40.82 -41.26
CA ASN A 534 -27.38 -42.03 -41.08
C ASN A 534 -26.90 -42.48 -42.49
N PRO A 535 -25.67 -42.98 -42.64
CA PRO A 535 -25.61 -44.42 -42.86
C PRO A 535 -24.46 -45.14 -42.16
N LEU A 536 -24.83 -46.32 -41.67
CA LEU A 536 -24.03 -47.52 -41.45
C LEU A 536 -22.86 -47.69 -42.43
N VAL A 537 -21.66 -47.97 -41.88
CA VAL A 537 -20.70 -48.91 -42.48
C VAL A 537 -20.04 -49.73 -41.37
N ASN A 538 -20.11 -51.05 -41.52
CA ASN A 538 -19.56 -52.10 -40.64
C ASN A 538 -18.11 -52.47 -41.06
N PRO A 539 -17.40 -53.35 -40.35
CA PRO A 539 -15.99 -53.21 -40.01
C PRO A 539 -15.04 -53.82 -41.06
N THR A 540 -13.79 -53.34 -41.08
CA THR A 540 -12.67 -54.09 -41.65
C THR A 540 -11.54 -54.22 -40.64
N ASN A 541 -10.99 -55.43 -40.61
CA ASN A 541 -10.02 -55.97 -39.68
C ASN A 541 -8.64 -55.30 -39.77
N GLY A 542 -8.02 -55.18 -38.59
CA GLY A 542 -6.63 -55.60 -38.36
C GLY A 542 -5.53 -54.67 -38.85
N ASN A 543 -5.04 -53.81 -37.95
CA ASN A 543 -3.61 -53.82 -37.61
C ASN A 543 -3.33 -53.02 -36.33
N SER A 544 -2.46 -53.61 -35.50
CA SER A 544 -1.96 -53.12 -34.22
C SER A 544 -1.47 -51.67 -34.32
N SER A 545 -2.20 -50.73 -33.72
CA SER A 545 -1.69 -49.40 -33.40
C SER A 545 -1.33 -49.40 -31.92
N ASN A 546 -0.08 -49.07 -31.60
CA ASN A 546 0.37 -48.77 -30.24
C ASN A 546 -0.29 -47.46 -29.77
N GLY A 547 -1.61 -47.51 -29.57
CA GLY A 547 -2.39 -46.41 -29.02
C GLY A 547 -2.01 -46.19 -27.57
N LYS A 548 -1.74 -44.94 -27.20
CA LYS A 548 -1.50 -44.55 -25.81
C LYS A 548 -2.66 -45.04 -24.93
N LYS A 549 -2.34 -45.74 -23.85
CA LYS A 549 -3.30 -46.16 -22.82
C LYS A 549 -4.03 -44.93 -22.28
N THR A 550 -5.34 -45.03 -22.09
CA THR A 550 -6.18 -43.93 -21.60
C THR A 550 -6.48 -44.10 -20.12
N ILE A 551 -6.11 -43.10 -19.32
CA ILE A 551 -6.42 -43.04 -17.89
C ILE A 551 -7.46 -41.96 -17.68
N VAL A 552 -8.55 -42.29 -17.00
CA VAL A 552 -9.52 -41.28 -16.56
C VAL A 552 -9.26 -40.94 -15.11
N ILE A 553 -9.01 -39.67 -14.85
CA ILE A 553 -8.89 -39.12 -13.50
C ILE A 553 -10.18 -38.42 -13.16
N ASP A 554 -10.70 -38.74 -11.99
CA ASP A 554 -11.86 -38.13 -11.41
C ASP A 554 -11.49 -37.34 -10.16
N PRO A 555 -11.32 -36.01 -10.27
CA PRO A 555 -11.33 -35.18 -9.07
C PRO A 555 -12.71 -35.28 -8.44
N GLY A 556 -12.81 -35.98 -7.31
CA GLY A 556 -14.07 -36.22 -6.62
C GLY A 556 -14.88 -34.95 -6.40
N HIS A 557 -16.20 -35.09 -6.29
CA HIS A 557 -17.15 -34.02 -6.00
C HIS A 557 -17.38 -32.99 -7.12
N ASN A 558 -18.49 -32.25 -7.03
CA ASN A 558 -18.91 -31.15 -7.88
C ASN A 558 -19.35 -29.94 -7.02
N TYR A 559 -20.08 -28.98 -7.61
CA TYR A 559 -20.47 -27.73 -6.93
C TYR A 559 -21.99 -27.63 -6.68
N GLY A 560 -22.74 -28.72 -6.84
CA GLY A 560 -24.18 -28.79 -6.60
C GLY A 560 -24.52 -29.78 -5.49
N GLY A 561 -24.93 -30.99 -5.87
CA GLY A 561 -25.40 -32.02 -4.94
C GLY A 561 -24.35 -33.00 -4.42
N ASP A 562 -23.11 -32.90 -4.89
CA ASP A 562 -22.01 -33.80 -4.51
C ASP A 562 -20.81 -32.93 -4.08
N SER A 563 -20.98 -32.11 -3.05
CA SER A 563 -20.09 -30.97 -2.77
C SER A 563 -18.82 -31.28 -1.99
N GLY A 564 -18.68 -32.52 -1.49
CA GLY A 564 -17.57 -32.94 -0.64
C GLY A 564 -17.55 -32.30 0.74
N ALA A 565 -16.58 -32.69 1.56
CA ALA A 565 -16.41 -32.14 2.90
C ALA A 565 -15.68 -30.79 2.89
N VAL A 566 -15.97 -29.99 3.93
CA VAL A 566 -15.28 -28.74 4.24
C VAL A 566 -14.91 -28.72 5.71
N SER A 567 -13.68 -28.32 6.03
CA SER A 567 -13.16 -28.22 7.39
C SER A 567 -12.47 -26.88 7.58
N THR A 568 -12.71 -26.20 8.71
CA THR A 568 -12.01 -24.94 9.05
C THR A 568 -11.20 -25.14 10.32
N ILE A 569 -9.88 -25.02 10.21
CA ILE A 569 -8.92 -25.22 11.31
C ILE A 569 -8.05 -23.96 11.39
N ASP A 570 -8.00 -23.34 12.56
CA ASP A 570 -7.23 -22.10 12.83
C ASP A 570 -7.52 -20.95 11.82
N GLY A 571 -8.77 -20.84 11.38
CA GLY A 571 -9.19 -19.81 10.42
C GLY A 571 -8.87 -20.12 8.96
N VAL A 572 -8.30 -21.29 8.64
CA VAL A 572 -8.07 -21.77 7.27
C VAL A 572 -9.11 -22.81 6.89
N THR A 573 -9.78 -22.61 5.76
CA THR A 573 -10.80 -23.54 5.25
C THR A 573 -10.23 -24.46 4.18
N TYR A 574 -10.33 -25.77 4.42
CA TYR A 574 -9.94 -26.86 3.53
C TYR A 574 -11.19 -27.44 2.87
N SER A 575 -11.25 -27.36 1.54
CA SER A 575 -12.36 -27.90 0.75
C SER A 575 -11.89 -29.14 0.00
N GLU A 576 -12.52 -30.29 0.27
CA GLU A 576 -12.22 -31.56 -0.38
C GLU A 576 -12.31 -31.43 -1.91
N THR A 577 -13.39 -30.84 -2.43
CA THR A 577 -13.60 -30.60 -3.87
C THR A 577 -12.47 -29.82 -4.54
N VAL A 578 -11.85 -28.88 -3.82
CA VAL A 578 -10.70 -28.10 -4.32
C VAL A 578 -9.42 -28.91 -4.24
N LEU A 579 -9.14 -29.55 -3.11
CA LEU A 579 -7.92 -30.34 -2.91
C LEU A 579 -7.87 -31.55 -3.86
N ASN A 580 -9.02 -32.20 -4.11
CA ASN A 580 -9.16 -33.28 -5.09
C ASN A 580 -8.76 -32.84 -6.50
N MET A 581 -9.17 -31.63 -6.89
CA MET A 581 -8.81 -31.04 -8.18
C MET A 581 -7.31 -30.76 -8.26
N GLN A 582 -6.71 -30.18 -7.22
CA GLN A 582 -5.28 -29.87 -7.21
C GLN A 582 -4.41 -31.13 -7.34
N VAL A 583 -4.74 -32.20 -6.62
CA VAL A 583 -4.03 -33.49 -6.76
C VAL A 583 -4.33 -34.13 -8.12
N GLY A 584 -5.58 -34.08 -8.59
CA GLY A 584 -5.98 -34.58 -9.90
C GLY A 584 -5.23 -33.94 -11.07
N SER A 585 -5.07 -32.61 -11.06
CA SER A 585 -4.31 -31.86 -12.07
C SER A 585 -2.81 -32.23 -12.07
N LYS A 586 -2.21 -32.43 -10.89
CA LYS A 586 -0.82 -32.89 -10.79
C LYS A 586 -0.66 -34.33 -11.30
N LEU A 587 -1.59 -35.21 -10.94
CA LEU A 587 -1.62 -36.59 -11.44
C LEU A 587 -1.76 -36.63 -12.96
N LYS A 588 -2.60 -35.76 -13.53
CA LYS A 588 -2.71 -35.61 -14.98
C LYS A 588 -1.36 -35.29 -15.61
N ALA A 589 -0.66 -34.28 -15.10
CA ALA A 589 0.65 -33.90 -15.62
C ALA A 589 1.68 -35.06 -15.54
N GLU A 590 1.70 -35.79 -14.42
CA GLU A 590 2.61 -36.92 -14.23
C GLU A 590 2.31 -38.08 -15.19
N LEU A 591 1.03 -38.39 -15.42
CA LEU A 591 0.63 -39.47 -16.34
C LEU A 591 0.84 -39.07 -17.81
N GLU A 592 0.55 -37.83 -18.20
CA GLU A 592 0.84 -37.33 -19.55
C GLU A 592 2.34 -37.37 -19.86
N LYS A 593 3.18 -37.00 -18.87
CA LYS A 593 4.64 -37.12 -18.95
C LYS A 593 5.12 -38.56 -19.15
N ARG A 594 4.36 -39.55 -18.63
CA ARG A 594 4.61 -40.98 -18.81
C ARG A 594 4.01 -41.56 -20.09
N GLY A 595 3.43 -40.71 -20.94
CA GLY A 595 2.94 -41.09 -22.27
C GLY A 595 1.50 -41.58 -22.28
N TYR A 596 0.75 -41.47 -21.19
CA TYR A 596 -0.67 -41.80 -21.17
C TYR A 596 -1.51 -40.72 -21.85
N ASN A 597 -2.65 -41.12 -22.42
CA ASN A 597 -3.74 -40.19 -22.71
C ASN A 597 -4.54 -40.01 -21.41
N VAL A 598 -4.75 -38.77 -20.98
CA VAL A 598 -5.45 -38.50 -19.71
C VAL A 598 -6.73 -37.73 -19.96
N VAL A 599 -7.83 -38.27 -19.44
CA VAL A 599 -9.15 -37.64 -19.50
C VAL A 599 -9.56 -37.27 -18.07
N MET A 600 -9.97 -36.02 -17.86
CA MET A 600 -10.53 -35.58 -16.59
C MET A 600 -12.05 -35.70 -16.63
N THR A 601 -12.69 -36.20 -15.57
CA THR A 601 -14.17 -36.20 -15.45
C THR A 601 -14.74 -34.79 -15.26
N ARG A 602 -13.91 -33.90 -14.71
CA ARG A 602 -14.13 -32.47 -14.62
C ARG A 602 -12.79 -31.73 -14.64
N ASN A 603 -12.76 -30.54 -15.22
CA ASN A 603 -11.61 -29.64 -15.24
C ASN A 603 -11.68 -28.61 -14.08
N GLU A 604 -10.59 -27.88 -13.83
CA GLU A 604 -10.48 -26.88 -12.75
C GLU A 604 -11.62 -25.83 -12.73
N ASN A 605 -12.26 -25.62 -13.88
CA ASN A 605 -13.29 -24.60 -14.15
C ASN A 605 -14.70 -25.15 -14.22
N ASP A 606 -14.83 -26.47 -14.21
CA ASP A 606 -16.15 -27.08 -14.27
C ASP A 606 -16.84 -26.80 -12.93
N ARG A 607 -17.98 -26.12 -13.00
CA ARG A 607 -18.85 -25.80 -11.85
C ARG A 607 -20.19 -26.48 -12.04
N ASP A 608 -20.13 -27.76 -12.38
CA ASP A 608 -21.30 -28.60 -12.53
C ASP A 608 -22.06 -28.66 -11.20
N THR A 609 -23.36 -28.35 -11.25
CA THR A 609 -24.27 -28.36 -10.10
C THR A 609 -25.24 -29.53 -10.13
N LEU A 610 -24.95 -30.57 -10.92
CA LEU A 610 -25.76 -31.79 -10.94
C LEU A 610 -25.95 -32.35 -9.52
N GLU A 611 -27.15 -32.87 -9.27
CA GLU A 611 -27.45 -33.65 -8.07
C GLU A 611 -26.54 -34.88 -7.98
N GLU A 612 -26.34 -35.38 -6.77
CA GLU A 612 -25.30 -36.38 -6.45
C GLU A 612 -25.28 -37.57 -7.40
N VAL A 613 -26.43 -38.20 -7.60
CA VAL A 613 -26.58 -39.37 -8.48
C VAL A 613 -26.25 -39.03 -9.93
N ALA A 614 -26.71 -37.89 -10.42
CA ALA A 614 -26.46 -37.45 -11.79
C ALA A 614 -24.98 -37.08 -12.00
N SER A 615 -24.34 -36.48 -10.99
CA SER A 615 -22.89 -36.23 -10.97
C SER A 615 -22.11 -37.54 -11.12
N LEU A 616 -22.39 -38.51 -10.24
CA LEU A 616 -21.73 -39.82 -10.23
C LEU A 616 -21.91 -40.57 -11.56
N ASP A 617 -23.12 -40.53 -12.13
CA ASP A 617 -23.44 -41.20 -13.40
C ASP A 617 -22.74 -40.52 -14.59
N LYS A 618 -22.66 -39.19 -14.60
CA LYS A 618 -21.91 -38.43 -15.62
C LYS A 618 -20.43 -38.80 -15.59
N ARG A 619 -19.81 -38.83 -14.39
CA ARG A 619 -18.39 -39.18 -14.22
C ARG A 619 -18.07 -40.59 -14.72
N ALA A 620 -18.92 -41.57 -14.40
CA ALA A 620 -18.79 -42.93 -14.90
C ALA A 620 -18.98 -43.01 -16.44
N THR A 621 -19.94 -42.25 -16.97
CA THR A 621 -20.21 -42.18 -18.41
C THR A 621 -19.03 -41.62 -19.19
N ILE A 622 -18.36 -40.58 -18.68
CA ILE A 622 -17.14 -40.03 -19.27
C ILE A 622 -16.07 -41.12 -19.39
N ALA A 623 -15.84 -41.89 -18.33
CA ALA A 623 -14.83 -42.93 -18.33
C ALA A 623 -15.13 -44.05 -19.33
N ASN A 624 -16.40 -44.46 -19.40
CA ASN A 624 -16.87 -45.48 -20.33
C ASN A 624 -16.76 -45.03 -21.79
N ASN A 625 -17.14 -43.78 -22.07
CA ASN A 625 -17.08 -43.20 -23.41
C ASN A 625 -15.63 -43.00 -23.88
N ALA A 626 -14.74 -42.63 -22.97
CA ALA A 626 -13.30 -42.54 -23.23
C ALA A 626 -12.65 -43.92 -23.47
N LYS A 627 -13.39 -45.02 -23.22
CA LYS A 627 -12.87 -46.40 -23.28
C LYS A 627 -11.59 -46.56 -22.47
N ALA A 628 -11.56 -45.96 -21.27
CA ALA A 628 -10.36 -45.92 -20.47
C ALA A 628 -9.85 -47.31 -20.10
N ASP A 629 -8.54 -47.45 -20.00
CA ASP A 629 -7.86 -48.64 -19.50
C ASP A 629 -7.86 -48.68 -17.96
N PHE A 630 -7.97 -47.52 -17.31
CA PHE A 630 -8.06 -47.40 -15.86
C PHE A 630 -8.81 -46.12 -15.45
N PHE A 631 -9.58 -46.21 -14.37
CA PHE A 631 -10.27 -45.08 -13.75
C PHE A 631 -9.75 -44.86 -12.33
N ILE A 632 -9.44 -43.63 -11.97
CA ILE A 632 -9.06 -43.27 -10.60
C ILE A 632 -9.81 -42.04 -10.12
N SER A 633 -10.44 -42.13 -8.95
CA SER A 633 -11.10 -41.02 -8.27
C SER A 633 -10.28 -40.54 -7.08
N ILE A 634 -10.03 -39.24 -7.00
CA ILE A 634 -9.19 -38.61 -5.96
C ILE A 634 -10.09 -37.93 -4.94
N HIS A 635 -9.90 -38.28 -3.67
CA HIS A 635 -10.64 -37.77 -2.52
C HIS A 635 -9.75 -37.38 -1.34
N HIS A 636 -10.32 -36.61 -0.40
CA HIS A 636 -9.73 -36.32 0.90
C HIS A 636 -10.77 -36.58 1.99
N ASP A 637 -10.43 -37.48 2.90
CA ASP A 637 -11.35 -38.00 3.89
C ASP A 637 -11.75 -36.92 4.91
N SER A 638 -12.88 -37.15 5.56
CA SER A 638 -13.40 -36.32 6.64
C SER A 638 -14.11 -37.19 7.65
N PHE A 639 -13.81 -36.96 8.92
CA PHE A 639 -14.43 -37.69 10.02
C PHE A 639 -14.76 -36.77 11.19
N THR A 640 -15.76 -37.16 11.98
CA THR A 640 -16.21 -36.39 13.14
C THR A 640 -15.14 -36.22 14.21
N SER A 641 -14.22 -37.17 14.32
CA SER A 641 -13.04 -37.07 15.19
C SER A 641 -11.82 -36.56 14.42
N ALA A 642 -11.24 -35.46 14.89
CA ALA A 642 -9.98 -34.92 14.38
C ALA A 642 -8.76 -35.86 14.60
N ALA A 643 -8.93 -36.93 15.38
CA ALA A 643 -7.90 -37.95 15.59
C ALA A 643 -7.86 -39.01 14.47
N ALA A 644 -8.76 -38.97 13.49
CA ALA A 644 -8.65 -39.84 12.31
C ALA A 644 -7.52 -39.33 11.40
N TYR A 645 -6.66 -40.23 10.96
CA TYR A 645 -5.56 -39.92 10.04
C TYR A 645 -5.20 -41.09 9.14
N GLY A 646 -4.48 -40.79 8.06
CA GLY A 646 -3.89 -41.76 7.13
C GLY A 646 -4.59 -41.83 5.77
N VAL A 647 -4.10 -42.74 4.93
CA VAL A 647 -4.55 -42.89 3.53
C VAL A 647 -5.27 -44.22 3.32
N THR A 648 -6.31 -44.23 2.47
CA THR A 648 -7.13 -45.43 2.19
C THR A 648 -7.29 -45.62 0.68
N GLY A 649 -7.14 -46.86 0.19
CA GLY A 649 -7.50 -47.22 -1.18
C GLY A 649 -8.85 -47.95 -1.19
N LEU A 650 -9.78 -47.54 -2.05
CA LEU A 650 -11.11 -48.13 -2.12
C LEU A 650 -11.37 -48.77 -3.48
N TYR A 651 -12.04 -49.91 -3.46
CA TYR A 651 -12.59 -50.61 -4.63
C TYR A 651 -14.02 -51.06 -4.33
N THR A 652 -14.73 -51.61 -5.32
CA THR A 652 -16.09 -52.11 -5.13
C THR A 652 -16.26 -53.49 -5.76
N SER A 653 -16.80 -54.44 -5.00
CA SER A 653 -17.33 -55.71 -5.52
C SER A 653 -18.81 -55.64 -5.89
N THR A 654 -19.47 -54.51 -5.60
CA THR A 654 -20.89 -54.29 -5.90
C THR A 654 -21.13 -54.33 -7.43
N PRO A 655 -22.15 -55.06 -7.92
CA PRO A 655 -22.51 -55.08 -9.34
C PRO A 655 -22.85 -53.68 -9.90
N GLN A 656 -22.72 -53.52 -11.22
CA GLN A 656 -23.19 -52.30 -11.90
C GLN A 656 -24.68 -52.07 -11.65
N ASP A 657 -25.08 -50.80 -11.61
CA ASP A 657 -26.51 -50.46 -11.62
C ASP A 657 -27.16 -50.93 -12.93
N ALA A 658 -28.46 -51.22 -12.91
CA ALA A 658 -29.18 -51.72 -14.10
C ALA A 658 -29.07 -50.77 -15.30
N SER A 659 -29.03 -49.45 -15.07
CA SER A 659 -28.82 -48.42 -16.11
C SER A 659 -27.44 -48.48 -16.77
N PHE A 660 -26.46 -49.12 -16.12
CA PHE A 660 -25.12 -49.35 -16.63
C PHE A 660 -24.90 -50.82 -17.05
N GLY A 661 -25.96 -51.61 -17.13
CA GLY A 661 -25.94 -52.99 -17.65
C GLY A 661 -26.07 -54.08 -16.59
N GLY A 662 -26.06 -53.76 -15.30
CA GLY A 662 -26.35 -54.73 -14.22
C GLY A 662 -25.32 -55.85 -14.04
N LYS A 663 -24.13 -55.75 -14.66
CA LYS A 663 -23.16 -56.85 -14.72
C LYS A 663 -22.24 -56.88 -13.51
N THR A 664 -21.80 -58.08 -13.16
CA THR A 664 -20.64 -58.33 -12.28
C THR A 664 -19.46 -58.74 -13.14
N ASP A 665 -18.32 -58.06 -13.00
CA ASP A 665 -17.07 -58.38 -13.70
C ASP A 665 -15.97 -58.69 -12.67
N ASN A 666 -15.75 -59.98 -12.43
CA ASN A 666 -14.77 -60.44 -11.45
C ASN A 666 -13.32 -60.05 -11.81
N ALA A 667 -12.99 -59.93 -13.11
CA ALA A 667 -11.64 -59.55 -13.54
C ALA A 667 -11.38 -58.06 -13.27
N LYS A 668 -12.38 -57.20 -13.54
CA LYS A 668 -12.37 -55.79 -13.14
C LYS A 668 -12.21 -55.66 -11.63
N ILE A 669 -12.98 -56.41 -10.84
CA ILE A 669 -12.96 -56.33 -9.36
C ILE A 669 -11.58 -56.72 -8.82
N GLU A 670 -11.03 -57.86 -9.23
CA GLU A 670 -9.71 -58.32 -8.75
C GLU A 670 -8.59 -57.34 -9.14
N LYS A 671 -8.62 -56.79 -10.36
CA LYS A 671 -7.63 -55.78 -10.77
C LYS A 671 -7.80 -54.47 -9.99
N SER A 672 -9.04 -54.04 -9.73
CA SER A 672 -9.33 -52.83 -8.93
C SER A 672 -8.83 -52.98 -7.49
N LYS A 673 -9.10 -54.13 -6.86
CA LYS A 673 -8.60 -54.46 -5.52
C LYS A 673 -7.08 -54.41 -5.46
N LYS A 674 -6.39 -55.06 -6.40
CA LYS A 674 -4.93 -55.03 -6.48
C LYS A 674 -4.40 -53.60 -6.63
N MET A 675 -4.99 -52.82 -7.53
CA MET A 675 -4.58 -51.43 -7.76
C MET A 675 -4.81 -50.55 -6.53
N ALA A 676 -5.94 -50.69 -5.83
CA ALA A 676 -6.23 -49.94 -4.62
C ALA A 676 -5.19 -50.20 -3.52
N THR A 677 -4.80 -51.48 -3.32
CA THR A 677 -3.74 -51.86 -2.38
C THR A 677 -2.39 -51.27 -2.78
N LEU A 678 -1.96 -51.45 -4.04
CA LEU A 678 -0.65 -50.94 -4.48
C LEU A 678 -0.55 -49.41 -4.42
N ILE A 679 -1.63 -48.70 -4.76
CA ILE A 679 -1.68 -47.23 -4.71
C ILE A 679 -1.54 -46.75 -3.26
N VAL A 680 -2.35 -47.28 -2.34
CA VAL A 680 -2.32 -46.83 -0.94
C VAL A 680 -1.00 -47.19 -0.25
N ASP A 681 -0.43 -48.37 -0.55
CA ASP A 681 0.88 -48.77 -0.05
C ASP A 681 1.98 -47.82 -0.53
N ASN A 682 1.98 -47.44 -1.81
CA ASN A 682 3.01 -46.55 -2.34
C ASN A 682 2.89 -45.13 -1.79
N ILE A 683 1.68 -44.58 -1.66
CA ILE A 683 1.44 -43.27 -1.04
C ILE A 683 1.93 -43.28 0.41
N ALA A 684 1.51 -44.28 1.19
CA ALA A 684 1.88 -44.40 2.60
C ALA A 684 3.39 -44.48 2.79
N ASN A 685 4.08 -45.29 1.97
CA ASN A 685 5.53 -45.44 2.06
C ASN A 685 6.28 -44.17 1.64
N LYS A 686 5.89 -43.51 0.54
CA LYS A 686 6.57 -42.31 0.04
C LYS A 686 6.43 -41.09 0.94
N LEU A 687 5.26 -40.94 1.56
CA LEU A 687 4.97 -39.79 2.42
C LEU A 687 5.08 -40.11 3.90
N ASN A 688 5.45 -41.34 4.27
CA ASN A 688 5.51 -41.83 5.65
C ASN A 688 4.17 -41.62 6.39
N LEU A 689 3.07 -42.02 5.75
CA LEU A 689 1.71 -41.89 6.28
C LEU A 689 1.19 -43.22 6.81
N TYR A 690 0.22 -43.15 7.73
CA TYR A 690 -0.47 -44.34 8.20
C TYR A 690 -1.31 -44.97 7.09
N ASN A 691 -1.04 -46.24 6.80
CA ASN A 691 -1.72 -46.99 5.77
C ASN A 691 -2.98 -47.64 6.33
N ARG A 692 -4.16 -47.23 5.83
CA ARG A 692 -5.47 -47.76 6.25
C ARG A 692 -5.96 -48.93 5.39
N HIS A 693 -5.10 -49.38 4.48
CA HIS A 693 -5.23 -50.49 3.55
C HIS A 693 -6.35 -50.34 2.50
N GLY A 694 -6.37 -51.29 1.56
CA GLY A 694 -7.43 -51.44 0.57
C GLY A 694 -8.75 -51.90 1.20
N ARG A 695 -9.89 -51.27 0.86
CA ARG A 695 -11.21 -51.65 1.38
C ARG A 695 -12.27 -51.73 0.28
N ASP A 696 -13.16 -52.71 0.43
CA ASP A 696 -14.36 -52.83 -0.40
C ASP A 696 -15.44 -51.86 0.11
N GLN A 697 -16.01 -51.06 -0.78
CA GLN A 697 -17.05 -50.07 -0.51
C GLN A 697 -18.05 -49.99 -1.65
N ASN A 698 -19.29 -49.60 -1.35
CA ASN A 698 -20.31 -49.40 -2.36
C ASN A 698 -20.16 -48.04 -3.06
N LEU A 699 -19.21 -47.95 -3.99
CA LEU A 699 -18.85 -46.71 -4.68
C LEU A 699 -19.53 -46.61 -6.04
N ARG A 700 -20.53 -45.73 -6.18
CA ARG A 700 -21.31 -45.57 -7.42
C ARG A 700 -20.43 -45.25 -8.64
N VAL A 701 -19.50 -44.30 -8.49
CA VAL A 701 -18.61 -43.88 -9.58
C VAL A 701 -17.66 -45.00 -10.02
N CYS A 702 -17.24 -45.89 -9.11
CA CYS A 702 -16.37 -47.02 -9.44
C CYS A 702 -17.15 -48.24 -9.96
N ARG A 703 -18.37 -48.51 -9.46
CA ARG A 703 -19.13 -49.70 -9.88
C ARG A 703 -19.64 -49.54 -11.31
N ASN A 704 -20.10 -48.34 -11.69
CA ASN A 704 -20.74 -48.05 -12.98
C ASN A 704 -19.78 -47.82 -14.16
N VAL A 705 -18.47 -47.95 -13.98
CA VAL A 705 -17.49 -47.93 -15.09
C VAL A 705 -17.16 -49.33 -15.63
N ASN A 706 -16.62 -49.43 -16.84
CA ASN A 706 -16.34 -50.68 -17.56
C ASN A 706 -14.89 -51.17 -17.46
N MET A 707 -14.02 -50.41 -16.80
CA MET A 707 -12.59 -50.70 -16.61
C MET A 707 -12.26 -50.79 -15.11
N PRO A 708 -11.08 -51.32 -14.73
CA PRO A 708 -10.66 -51.33 -13.33
C PRO A 708 -10.65 -49.91 -12.75
N ALA A 709 -11.15 -49.77 -11.52
CA ALA A 709 -11.50 -48.48 -10.93
C ALA A 709 -11.11 -48.42 -9.45
N VAL A 710 -10.46 -47.34 -9.05
CA VAL A 710 -10.05 -47.10 -7.66
C VAL A 710 -10.51 -45.71 -7.24
N LEU A 711 -10.97 -45.58 -5.99
CA LEU A 711 -11.07 -44.28 -5.31
C LEU A 711 -9.99 -44.23 -4.23
N VAL A 712 -9.24 -43.14 -4.14
CA VAL A 712 -8.20 -42.98 -3.11
C VAL A 712 -8.51 -41.81 -2.20
N GLU A 713 -8.50 -42.10 -0.90
CA GLU A 713 -8.56 -41.11 0.17
C GLU A 713 -7.13 -40.72 0.54
N THR A 714 -6.74 -39.48 0.22
CA THR A 714 -5.34 -39.03 0.28
C THR A 714 -4.93 -38.42 1.62
N GLY A 715 -5.84 -38.33 2.59
CA GLY A 715 -5.64 -37.86 3.97
C GLY A 715 -6.88 -37.17 4.55
N PHE A 716 -6.93 -36.95 5.86
CA PHE A 716 -8.10 -36.37 6.54
C PHE A 716 -8.04 -34.83 6.64
N ILE A 717 -9.02 -34.11 6.08
CA ILE A 717 -9.09 -32.63 6.20
C ILE A 717 -9.61 -32.15 7.56
N THR A 718 -10.13 -33.05 8.40
CA THR A 718 -10.54 -32.75 9.78
C THR A 718 -9.40 -32.91 10.79
N ASN A 719 -8.28 -33.52 10.41
CA ASN A 719 -7.06 -33.58 11.21
C ASN A 719 -6.15 -32.40 10.82
N LYS A 720 -5.70 -31.62 11.80
CA LYS A 720 -4.92 -30.39 11.55
C LYS A 720 -3.62 -30.63 10.79
N GLU A 721 -2.84 -31.64 11.18
CA GLU A 721 -1.55 -31.92 10.55
C GLU A 721 -1.74 -32.45 9.13
N GLU A 722 -2.73 -33.33 8.93
CA GLU A 722 -3.04 -33.82 7.60
C GLU A 722 -3.67 -32.75 6.70
N ALA A 723 -4.54 -31.87 7.21
CA ALA A 723 -5.12 -30.79 6.42
C ALA A 723 -4.05 -29.85 5.86
N ILE A 724 -3.07 -29.46 6.68
CA ILE A 724 -1.92 -28.66 6.24
C ILE A 724 -1.12 -29.39 5.17
N ARG A 725 -0.83 -30.69 5.38
CA ARG A 725 -0.12 -31.52 4.39
C ARG A 725 -0.90 -31.68 3.09
N CYS A 726 -2.20 -31.88 3.16
CA CYS A 726 -3.08 -32.05 2.00
C CYS A 726 -3.16 -30.77 1.17
N ALA A 727 -3.05 -29.60 1.80
CA ALA A 727 -2.97 -28.30 1.13
C ALA A 727 -1.56 -27.92 0.63
N ASP A 728 -0.50 -28.58 1.12
CA ASP A 728 0.88 -28.32 0.72
C ASP A 728 1.15 -28.80 -0.73
N PRO A 729 1.52 -27.90 -1.67
CA PRO A 729 1.71 -28.26 -3.08
C PRO A 729 2.79 -29.33 -3.31
N ALA A 730 3.83 -29.36 -2.49
CA ALA A 730 4.90 -30.35 -2.61
C ALA A 730 4.44 -31.76 -2.18
N SER A 731 3.65 -31.84 -1.12
CA SER A 731 3.02 -33.08 -0.66
C SER A 731 1.99 -33.60 -1.67
N GLN A 732 1.16 -32.73 -2.23
CA GLN A 732 0.23 -33.09 -3.32
C GLN A 732 0.97 -33.66 -4.54
N GLN A 733 2.10 -33.06 -4.92
CA GLN A 733 2.93 -33.55 -6.01
C GLN A 733 3.48 -34.96 -5.72
N LYS A 734 3.94 -35.23 -4.49
CA LYS A 734 4.40 -36.57 -4.10
C LYS A 734 3.27 -37.62 -4.14
N VAL A 735 2.05 -37.25 -3.77
CA VAL A 735 0.87 -38.13 -3.89
C VAL A 735 0.60 -38.45 -5.36
N ALA A 736 0.56 -37.44 -6.22
CA ALA A 736 0.37 -37.62 -7.67
C ALA A 736 1.46 -38.52 -8.28
N GLU A 737 2.72 -38.31 -7.92
CA GLU A 737 3.84 -39.17 -8.37
C GLU A 737 3.71 -40.61 -7.89
N ALA A 738 3.33 -40.83 -6.63
CA ALA A 738 3.15 -42.15 -6.05
C ALA A 738 2.04 -42.94 -6.77
N ILE A 739 0.93 -42.27 -7.10
CA ILE A 739 -0.15 -42.86 -7.89
C ILE A 739 0.32 -43.17 -9.32
N ALA A 740 0.96 -42.20 -9.98
CA ALA A 740 1.40 -42.33 -11.37
C ALA A 740 2.41 -43.46 -11.57
N GLU A 741 3.29 -43.71 -10.61
CA GLU A 741 4.23 -44.85 -10.61
C GLU A 741 3.53 -46.20 -10.57
N VAL A 742 2.51 -46.34 -9.72
CA VAL A 742 1.75 -47.59 -9.61
C VAL A 742 0.96 -47.84 -10.88
N ILE A 743 0.33 -46.80 -11.45
CA ILE A 743 -0.35 -46.90 -12.75
C ILE A 743 0.66 -47.32 -13.83
N ALA A 744 1.81 -46.65 -13.91
CA ALA A 744 2.86 -46.96 -14.88
C ALA A 744 3.37 -48.40 -14.83
N GLY A 745 3.41 -49.00 -13.64
CA GLY A 745 3.87 -50.38 -13.46
C GLY A 745 2.81 -51.46 -13.70
N ASN A 746 1.53 -51.11 -13.85
CA ASN A 746 0.43 -52.09 -13.79
C ASN A 746 -0.69 -51.90 -14.84
N ILE A 747 -0.70 -50.79 -15.58
CA ILE A 747 -1.65 -50.45 -16.65
C ILE A 747 -0.91 -50.18 -17.95
#